data_AF-A0A285SNZ5-F1
#
_entry.id   AF-A0A285SNZ5-F1
#
_cell.length_a   1.000
_cell.length_b   1.000
_cell.length_c   1.000
_cell.angle_alpha   90.00
_cell.angle_beta   90.00
_cell.angle_gamma   90.00
#
_symmetry.space_group_name_H-M   'P 1'
#
loop_
_entity.id
_entity.type
_entity.pdbx_description
1 polymer ?
#
loop_
_entity_poly.entity_id
_entity_poly.type
_entity_poly.pdbx_seq_one_letter_code
_entity_poly.pdbx_strand_id
1 'polypeptide(L)'
;MKSNYWLLTVIFALVALPGKAGEWIRINQLGYLPQSVKVAVFMSEEGTNVENYSLIDAFTGKVVRTFNTAKATGKMGGMKSTYRLNFSDFTELGTYYLKAGKAVSPRFPINAQVYNGTADYLLHYMRQQRCGYNPFLKDSCHVHDGYIVYHPTKTGQHIDVRGGWHDATDYLQYTTTSANAIYQMMFAYQENPESFGDAYDAAGNPGANGIPDIVDEIKWGLDWLNRMNPAPGELYNQIADDRDHAGMRLPNKDLVNYGYGPGKGRPVYFCSGEPQVRGEFKNATTGVASTAGKFASCFALGAKILKDYYPKFAAEIEAKADAAYQEGVKKPGACQTASVLSPYIYEEDNWVDDMELGAMELYKATGDNKYLAQALEYGRREPVTPWMGADSARHYQWYPFMNMGHYHLAKVDNSRISKEFIRNMRTGIERTYEKAVESPFLHGIPYIWCSNNLTTAMLTQCRLYRETTGDDTYAEMEASLRDWLFGCNPWGTSMIVELPLYGDYPSQPHSSLLNAGVGNTTGGLVDGPVYRTIFESLRGVNMTGIPGTPGQDYERFQPDLMVYHDAIHDYSTNEPTMDGTACLTYYLSAMQKDGMKQAGIPNDKNVYVDGGIIRTDPSKKQITLVFTAADKADGADAIISTLKKHGIKGGFFFTGEFYELYPDVVKRLLDEGHFVGSHSYGHLLYMPWEDRDSLLVTREEFENDMMKSYETLRKAGIEYKDAPVYIPPYEYYNKKISAWAKNMGIQVINYTPGTMSNADYTTPDMGQKYRSSKLIYDKIMEVEKKEGLNGHLMLIHFGTDDRRTDKFYNGYLDKMIKTLKRKGYTFVPVREAVGI
;
A
#
# COMPACT_ATOMS: atom_id res chain seq x y z
N MET A 1 -64.24 6.29 -52.01
CA MET A 1 -63.56 7.40 -51.30
C MET A 1 -62.96 6.85 -50.02
N LYS A 2 -61.65 7.07 -49.82
CA LYS A 2 -60.80 6.77 -48.63
C LYS A 2 -60.63 5.26 -48.37
N SER A 3 -59.44 4.69 -48.13
CA SER A 3 -58.19 5.22 -47.57
C SER A 3 -57.00 4.37 -48.08
N ASN A 4 -55.89 5.02 -48.46
CA ASN A 4 -54.61 4.37 -48.74
C ASN A 4 -53.81 4.27 -47.44
N TYR A 5 -53.38 3.06 -47.07
CA TYR A 5 -52.33 2.85 -46.06
C TYR A 5 -51.09 2.30 -46.76
N TRP A 6 -50.01 3.06 -46.65
CA TRP A 6 -48.66 2.66 -47.03
C TRP A 6 -48.10 1.71 -45.96
N LEU A 7 -47.68 0.51 -46.37
CA LEU A 7 -46.78 -0.34 -45.58
C LEU A 7 -45.34 -0.01 -45.99
N LEU A 8 -44.58 0.57 -45.07
CA LEU A 8 -43.12 0.71 -45.15
C LEU A 8 -42.51 -0.34 -44.23
N THR A 9 -42.06 -1.45 -44.80
CA THR A 9 -41.26 -2.45 -44.09
C THR A 9 -39.81 -1.96 -44.06
N VAL A 10 -39.36 -1.45 -42.91
CA VAL A 10 -37.95 -1.13 -42.66
C VAL A 10 -37.26 -2.42 -42.20
N ILE A 11 -36.41 -2.99 -43.04
CA ILE A 11 -35.47 -4.05 -42.67
C ILE A 11 -34.30 -3.39 -41.94
N PHE A 12 -34.24 -3.53 -40.62
CA PHE A 12 -33.02 -3.24 -39.85
C PHE A 12 -32.03 -4.39 -40.05
N ALA A 13 -31.07 -4.21 -40.95
CA ALA A 13 -29.87 -5.03 -40.96
C ALA A 13 -28.95 -4.55 -39.82
N LEU A 14 -28.98 -5.26 -38.68
CA LEU A 14 -27.96 -5.15 -37.64
C LEU A 14 -26.63 -5.67 -38.23
N VAL A 15 -25.81 -4.76 -38.74
CA VAL A 15 -24.40 -5.03 -38.95
C VAL A 15 -23.74 -5.04 -37.57
N ALA A 16 -23.71 -6.19 -36.92
CA ALA A 16 -22.79 -6.43 -35.82
C ALA A 16 -21.38 -6.33 -36.39
N LEU A 17 -20.70 -5.21 -36.17
CA LEU A 17 -19.25 -5.12 -36.35
C LEU A 17 -18.65 -6.10 -35.33
N PRO A 18 -18.01 -7.22 -35.74
CA PRO A 18 -17.33 -8.07 -34.78
C PRO A 18 -16.24 -7.23 -34.12
N GLY A 19 -16.29 -7.09 -32.80
CA GLY A 19 -15.19 -6.52 -32.03
C GLY A 19 -13.91 -7.25 -32.41
N LYS A 20 -12.85 -6.50 -32.75
CA LYS A 20 -11.57 -7.12 -33.10
C LYS A 20 -11.05 -7.90 -31.87
N ALA A 21 -10.71 -9.16 -32.09
CA ALA A 21 -10.07 -9.99 -31.07
C ALA A 21 -8.79 -9.31 -30.56
N GLY A 22 -8.56 -9.38 -29.25
CA GLY A 22 -7.47 -8.69 -28.57
C GLY A 22 -6.42 -9.64 -27.99
N GLU A 23 -5.25 -9.06 -27.72
CA GLU A 23 -4.15 -9.71 -27.00
C GLU A 23 -3.65 -8.76 -25.91
N TRP A 24 -3.34 -9.28 -24.72
CA TRP A 24 -2.90 -8.50 -23.56
C TRP A 24 -1.75 -9.19 -22.84
N ILE A 25 -0.98 -8.38 -22.09
CA ILE A 25 0.03 -8.87 -21.15
C ILE A 25 -0.26 -8.24 -19.78
N ARG A 26 -0.52 -9.09 -18.79
CA ARG A 26 -0.74 -8.75 -17.38
C ARG A 26 0.58 -8.78 -16.63
N ILE A 27 0.79 -7.80 -15.76
CA ILE A 27 2.06 -7.56 -15.06
C ILE A 27 1.79 -7.11 -13.62
N ASN A 28 2.80 -7.16 -12.76
CA ASN A 28 2.82 -6.33 -11.57
C ASN A 28 2.92 -4.85 -11.96
N GLN A 29 1.89 -4.07 -11.68
CA GLN A 29 1.84 -2.64 -12.00
C GLN A 29 2.81 -1.81 -11.12
N LEU A 30 3.15 -2.25 -9.91
CA LEU A 30 4.20 -1.58 -9.11
C LEU A 30 5.58 -1.67 -9.79
N GLY A 31 5.87 -2.82 -10.41
CA GLY A 31 7.16 -3.16 -10.97
C GLY A 31 7.81 -4.34 -10.24
N TYR A 32 9.13 -4.50 -10.41
CA TYR A 32 9.87 -5.64 -9.89
C TYR A 32 11.18 -5.21 -9.23
N LEU A 33 11.58 -5.90 -8.16
CA LEU A 33 12.94 -5.76 -7.64
C LEU A 33 13.95 -6.40 -8.61
N PRO A 34 15.19 -5.90 -8.70
CA PRO A 34 16.21 -6.42 -9.61
C PRO A 34 16.42 -7.93 -9.49
N GLN A 35 16.47 -8.47 -8.28
CA GLN A 35 16.75 -9.90 -8.03
C GLN A 35 15.51 -10.73 -7.70
N SER A 36 14.29 -10.17 -7.76
CA SER A 36 13.07 -10.97 -7.50
C SER A 36 12.69 -11.81 -8.72
N VAL A 37 11.84 -12.82 -8.48
CA VAL A 37 11.11 -13.51 -9.56
C VAL A 37 10.15 -12.52 -10.24
N LYS A 38 10.13 -12.54 -11.58
CA LYS A 38 9.37 -11.63 -12.45
C LYS A 38 8.67 -12.44 -13.54
N VAL A 39 7.35 -12.49 -13.49
CA VAL A 39 6.54 -13.23 -14.45
C VAL A 39 5.32 -12.40 -14.87
N ALA A 40 5.15 -12.25 -16.18
CA ALA A 40 3.94 -11.67 -16.77
C ALA A 40 3.05 -12.77 -17.37
N VAL A 41 1.78 -12.47 -17.60
CA VAL A 41 0.83 -13.40 -18.23
C VAL A 41 0.28 -12.81 -19.51
N PHE A 42 0.57 -13.46 -20.64
CA PHE A 42 -0.07 -13.15 -21.92
C PHE A 42 -1.43 -13.83 -22.03
N MET A 43 -2.40 -13.15 -22.63
CA MET A 43 -3.76 -13.63 -22.86
C MET A 43 -4.23 -13.22 -24.27
N SER A 44 -4.87 -14.14 -25.00
CA SER A 44 -5.43 -13.89 -26.33
C SER A 44 -6.81 -14.53 -26.49
N GLU A 45 -7.73 -13.81 -27.13
CA GLU A 45 -9.05 -14.31 -27.56
C GLU A 45 -8.94 -15.21 -28.81
N GLU A 46 -7.79 -15.22 -29.47
CA GLU A 46 -7.47 -16.07 -30.62
C GLU A 46 -6.51 -17.20 -30.21
N GLY A 47 -6.42 -18.22 -31.06
CA GLY A 47 -5.38 -19.24 -30.92
C GLY A 47 -4.02 -18.66 -31.34
N THR A 48 -3.33 -18.00 -30.41
CA THR A 48 -2.02 -17.38 -30.65
C THR A 48 -0.90 -18.33 -30.18
N ASN A 49 0.06 -18.62 -31.06
CA ASN A 49 1.30 -19.30 -30.69
C ASN A 49 2.36 -18.26 -30.28
N VAL A 50 2.74 -18.23 -29.00
CA VAL A 50 3.75 -17.31 -28.47
C VAL A 50 5.01 -18.11 -28.17
N GLU A 51 5.96 -18.09 -29.11
CA GLU A 51 7.25 -18.79 -28.96
C GLU A 51 8.28 -17.94 -28.22
N ASN A 52 8.22 -16.62 -28.41
CA ASN A 52 9.13 -15.66 -27.82
C ASN A 52 8.41 -14.37 -27.43
N TYR A 53 9.09 -13.60 -26.59
CA TYR A 53 8.67 -12.28 -26.17
C TYR A 53 9.90 -11.42 -25.89
N SER A 54 9.73 -10.11 -26.00
CA SER A 54 10.83 -9.15 -25.86
C SER A 54 10.57 -8.16 -24.75
N LEU A 55 11.61 -7.87 -23.96
CA LEU A 55 11.68 -6.76 -23.04
C LEU A 55 12.29 -5.56 -23.78
N ILE A 56 11.60 -4.43 -23.72
CA ILE A 56 11.94 -3.23 -24.47
C ILE A 56 12.12 -2.08 -23.49
N ASP A 57 13.20 -1.34 -23.65
CA ASP A 57 13.47 -0.13 -22.87
C ASP A 57 12.46 0.97 -23.24
N ALA A 58 11.77 1.51 -22.24
CA ALA A 58 10.63 2.39 -22.45
C ALA A 58 11.03 3.76 -23.04
N PHE A 59 12.25 4.23 -22.78
CA PHE A 59 12.72 5.55 -23.22
C PHE A 59 13.32 5.50 -24.63
N THR A 60 14.02 4.43 -24.98
CA THR A 60 14.73 4.28 -26.26
C THR A 60 13.95 3.48 -27.30
N GLY A 61 12.94 2.71 -26.87
CA GLY A 61 12.19 1.78 -27.74
C GLY A 61 13.03 0.61 -28.26
N LYS A 62 14.25 0.41 -27.74
CA LYS A 62 15.15 -0.67 -28.15
C LYS A 62 14.83 -1.95 -27.39
N VAL A 63 14.81 -3.07 -28.10
CA VAL A 63 14.77 -4.40 -27.49
C VAL A 63 16.07 -4.60 -26.69
N VAL A 64 15.95 -4.77 -25.38
CA VAL A 64 17.09 -5.05 -24.49
C VAL A 64 17.32 -6.54 -24.31
N ARG A 65 16.26 -7.36 -24.41
CA ARG A 65 16.35 -8.82 -24.37
C ARG A 65 15.15 -9.47 -25.05
N THR A 66 15.39 -10.58 -25.73
CA THR A 66 14.34 -11.50 -26.21
C THR A 66 14.47 -12.83 -25.48
N PHE A 67 13.34 -13.37 -25.06
CA PHE A 67 13.23 -14.60 -24.29
C PHE A 67 12.45 -15.66 -25.08
N ASN A 68 12.90 -16.90 -24.99
CA ASN A 68 12.27 -18.07 -25.64
C ASN A 68 11.68 -19.04 -24.58
N THR A 69 11.34 -18.52 -23.41
CA THR A 69 10.89 -19.28 -22.23
C THR A 69 9.38 -19.17 -22.00
N ALA A 70 8.61 -18.78 -23.03
CA ALA A 70 7.17 -18.68 -22.91
C ALA A 70 6.56 -20.06 -22.61
N LYS A 71 5.78 -20.16 -21.54
CA LYS A 71 5.14 -21.41 -21.11
C LYS A 71 3.64 -21.32 -21.33
N ALA A 72 3.11 -22.14 -22.25
CA ALA A 72 1.67 -22.22 -22.48
C ALA A 72 0.95 -22.74 -21.23
N THR A 73 -0.19 -22.13 -20.92
CA THR A 73 -1.04 -22.46 -19.76
C THR A 73 -2.48 -22.76 -20.16
N GLY A 74 -2.74 -22.92 -21.45
CA GLY A 74 -4.06 -23.32 -21.95
C GLY A 74 -5.04 -22.15 -22.04
N LYS A 75 -6.32 -22.42 -21.75
CA LYS A 75 -7.44 -21.49 -21.92
C LYS A 75 -7.95 -21.02 -20.57
N MET A 76 -8.52 -19.82 -20.53
CA MET A 76 -9.19 -19.29 -19.34
C MET A 76 -10.30 -18.31 -19.76
N GLY A 77 -11.56 -18.63 -19.42
CA GLY A 77 -12.72 -17.85 -19.86
C GLY A 77 -12.73 -17.65 -21.39
N GLY A 78 -12.96 -16.41 -21.82
CA GLY A 78 -12.92 -16.03 -23.24
C GLY A 78 -11.53 -16.13 -23.92
N MET A 79 -10.46 -16.34 -23.15
CA MET A 79 -9.10 -16.40 -23.69
C MET A 79 -8.76 -17.80 -24.18
N LYS A 80 -8.55 -17.93 -25.49
CA LYS A 80 -8.21 -19.19 -26.16
C LYS A 80 -6.74 -19.58 -26.01
N SER A 81 -5.88 -18.65 -25.60
CA SER A 81 -4.46 -18.92 -25.37
C SER A 81 -3.92 -18.04 -24.25
N THR A 82 -3.25 -18.66 -23.28
CA THR A 82 -2.55 -17.98 -22.20
C THR A 82 -1.12 -18.50 -22.09
N TYR A 83 -0.19 -17.62 -21.73
CA TYR A 83 1.22 -17.96 -21.54
C TYR A 83 1.81 -17.23 -20.35
N ARG A 84 2.67 -17.90 -19.60
CA ARG A 84 3.54 -17.28 -18.59
C ARG A 84 4.85 -16.87 -19.24
N LEU A 85 5.26 -15.62 -18.99
CA LEU A 85 6.43 -14.97 -19.56
C LEU A 85 7.42 -14.64 -18.42
N ASN A 86 8.39 -15.53 -18.17
CA ASN A 86 9.37 -15.38 -17.08
C ASN A 86 10.67 -14.70 -17.53
N PHE A 87 10.89 -13.47 -17.05
CA PHE A 87 12.06 -12.64 -17.34
C PHE A 87 12.93 -12.38 -16.10
N SER A 88 12.91 -13.30 -15.13
CA SER A 88 13.59 -13.14 -13.84
C SER A 88 15.10 -12.93 -13.96
N ASP A 89 15.74 -13.54 -14.96
CA ASP A 89 17.19 -13.45 -15.23
C ASP A 89 17.64 -12.06 -15.77
N PHE A 90 16.71 -11.13 -15.94
CA PHE A 90 17.02 -9.74 -16.25
C PHE A 90 16.95 -8.89 -14.98
N THR A 91 18.05 -8.22 -14.66
CA THR A 91 18.25 -7.50 -13.38
C THR A 91 18.67 -6.04 -13.56
N GLU A 92 18.85 -5.58 -14.81
CA GLU A 92 19.27 -4.20 -15.05
C GLU A 92 18.16 -3.22 -14.65
N LEU A 93 18.58 -2.11 -14.03
CA LEU A 93 17.66 -1.08 -13.59
C LEU A 93 17.14 -0.29 -14.78
N GLY A 94 15.84 -0.01 -14.79
CA GLY A 94 15.23 0.77 -15.85
C GLY A 94 13.72 0.68 -15.84
N THR A 95 13.11 1.33 -16.82
CA THR A 95 11.67 1.25 -17.07
C THR A 95 11.46 0.53 -18.39
N TYR A 96 10.63 -0.50 -18.38
CA TYR A 96 10.48 -1.42 -19.50
C TYR A 96 9.02 -1.68 -19.81
N TYR A 97 8.79 -2.29 -20.98
CA TYR A 97 7.55 -2.98 -21.29
C TYR A 97 7.84 -4.28 -22.04
N LEU A 98 6.88 -5.21 -22.01
CA LEU A 98 6.95 -6.47 -22.72
C LEU A 98 6.17 -6.40 -24.03
N LYS A 99 6.67 -7.13 -25.03
CA LYS A 99 5.96 -7.40 -26.28
C LYS A 99 5.94 -8.89 -26.57
N ALA A 100 4.75 -9.44 -26.78
CA ALA A 100 4.52 -10.84 -27.14
C ALA A 100 3.35 -10.90 -28.14
N GLY A 101 3.53 -11.56 -29.28
CA GLY A 101 2.56 -11.45 -30.38
C GLY A 101 2.36 -9.99 -30.82
N LYS A 102 1.11 -9.55 -30.85
CA LYS A 102 0.69 -8.15 -31.07
C LYS A 102 0.52 -7.38 -29.76
N ALA A 103 0.48 -8.07 -28.62
CA ALA A 103 0.31 -7.44 -27.31
C ALA A 103 1.55 -6.66 -26.87
N VAL A 104 1.30 -5.54 -26.20
CA VAL A 104 2.29 -4.71 -25.51
C VAL A 104 1.78 -4.51 -24.08
N SER A 105 2.61 -4.77 -23.07
CA SER A 105 2.23 -4.53 -21.67
C SER A 105 2.22 -3.04 -21.34
N PRO A 106 1.56 -2.63 -20.23
CA PRO A 106 1.88 -1.35 -19.59
C PRO A 106 3.38 -1.26 -19.24
N ARG A 107 3.88 -0.04 -19.02
CA ARG A 107 5.24 0.20 -18.56
C ARG A 107 5.39 -0.17 -17.08
N PHE A 108 6.54 -0.71 -16.72
CA PHE A 108 6.89 -1.04 -15.35
C PHE A 108 8.37 -0.81 -15.06
N PRO A 109 8.73 -0.37 -13.84
CA PRO A 109 10.11 -0.28 -13.43
C PRO A 109 10.67 -1.63 -12.98
N ILE A 110 11.95 -1.87 -13.26
CA ILE A 110 12.80 -2.80 -12.51
C ILE A 110 13.73 -1.94 -11.67
N ASN A 111 13.46 -1.85 -10.37
CA ASN A 111 14.15 -0.93 -9.46
C ASN A 111 14.15 -1.49 -8.02
N ALA A 112 15.22 -1.23 -7.28
CA ALA A 112 15.33 -1.58 -5.87
C ALA A 112 14.32 -0.84 -4.96
N GLN A 113 13.76 0.29 -5.41
CA GLN A 113 12.85 1.14 -4.63
C GLN A 113 11.35 0.92 -4.95
N VAL A 114 11.00 -0.11 -5.74
CA VAL A 114 9.61 -0.37 -6.18
C VAL A 114 8.63 -0.42 -5.01
N TYR A 115 9.04 -1.04 -3.90
CA TYR A 115 8.19 -1.23 -2.71
C TYR A 115 8.43 -0.19 -1.62
N ASN A 116 9.26 0.85 -1.83
CA ASN A 116 9.48 1.87 -0.82
C ASN A 116 8.18 2.59 -0.45
N GLY A 117 7.86 2.59 0.84
CA GLY A 117 6.69 3.23 1.44
C GLY A 117 5.37 2.48 1.25
N THR A 118 5.37 1.31 0.59
CA THR A 118 4.11 0.60 0.31
C THR A 118 3.51 -0.04 1.57
N ALA A 119 4.33 -0.41 2.56
CA ALA A 119 3.85 -0.91 3.84
C ALA A 119 3.16 0.21 4.67
N ASP A 120 3.79 1.39 4.78
CA ASP A 120 3.19 2.57 5.43
C ASP A 120 1.92 3.05 4.71
N TYR A 121 1.85 2.87 3.39
CA TYR A 121 0.69 3.27 2.59
C TYR A 121 -0.60 2.55 3.05
N LEU A 122 -0.49 1.30 3.51
CA LEU A 122 -1.64 0.53 4.02
C LEU A 122 -2.24 1.16 5.29
N LEU A 123 -1.43 1.90 6.07
CA LEU A 123 -1.88 2.59 7.28
C LEU A 123 -2.84 3.75 6.97
N HIS A 124 -2.92 4.23 5.72
CA HIS A 124 -3.97 5.17 5.31
C HIS A 124 -5.35 4.59 5.56
N TYR A 125 -5.59 3.36 5.13
CA TYR A 125 -6.87 2.70 5.33
C TYR A 125 -7.12 2.41 6.81
N MET A 126 -6.12 1.90 7.54
CA MET A 126 -6.25 1.67 8.99
C MET A 126 -6.68 2.94 9.73
N ARG A 127 -6.07 4.09 9.43
CA ARG A 127 -6.44 5.39 10.00
C ARG A 127 -7.86 5.84 9.60
N GLN A 128 -8.29 5.56 8.37
CA GLN A 128 -9.65 5.83 7.90
C GLN A 128 -10.71 5.01 8.65
N GLN A 129 -10.35 3.80 9.06
CA GLN A 129 -11.22 2.89 9.80
C GLN A 129 -11.27 3.17 11.30
N ARG A 130 -10.49 4.10 11.85
CA ARG A 130 -10.49 4.38 13.30
C ARG A 130 -11.90 4.78 13.81
N CYS A 131 -12.37 4.06 14.82
CA CYS A 131 -13.59 4.32 15.56
C CYS A 131 -13.30 5.10 16.85
N GLY A 132 -14.19 5.99 17.30
CA GLY A 132 -13.83 7.04 18.26
C GLY A 132 -13.31 8.26 17.49
N TYR A 133 -12.10 8.77 17.80
CA TYR A 133 -11.52 9.84 16.98
C TYR A 133 -11.07 9.30 15.62
N ASN A 134 -11.61 9.86 14.55
CA ASN A 134 -11.27 9.50 13.18
C ASN A 134 -10.48 10.64 12.52
N PRO A 135 -9.17 10.48 12.26
CA PRO A 135 -8.32 11.54 11.72
C PRO A 135 -8.65 11.89 10.26
N PHE A 136 -9.26 10.98 9.51
CA PHE A 136 -9.67 11.23 8.13
C PHE A 136 -10.88 12.19 8.08
N LEU A 137 -11.88 11.95 8.92
CA LEU A 137 -13.05 12.84 9.06
C LEU A 137 -12.79 14.07 9.93
N LYS A 138 -11.71 14.05 10.73
CA LYS A 138 -11.38 15.07 11.76
C LYS A 138 -12.53 15.27 12.74
N ASP A 139 -13.20 14.17 13.09
CA ASP A 139 -14.36 14.15 13.97
C ASP A 139 -14.41 12.81 14.73
N SER A 140 -15.34 12.68 15.68
CA SER A 140 -15.53 11.45 16.45
C SER A 140 -16.83 10.71 16.11
N CYS A 141 -16.80 9.39 16.22
CA CYS A 141 -17.94 8.50 16.04
C CYS A 141 -18.10 7.55 17.24
N HIS A 142 -19.30 6.97 17.38
CA HIS A 142 -19.61 5.93 18.36
C HIS A 142 -19.18 6.25 19.81
N VAL A 143 -19.22 7.53 20.20
CA VAL A 143 -18.73 8.03 21.50
C VAL A 143 -19.55 7.57 22.72
N HIS A 144 -20.63 6.83 22.48
CA HIS A 144 -21.56 6.31 23.48
C HIS A 144 -21.49 4.78 23.63
N ASP A 145 -20.50 4.12 23.03
CA ASP A 145 -20.29 2.70 23.28
C ASP A 145 -19.90 2.44 24.75
N GLY A 146 -20.47 1.41 25.38
CA GLY A 146 -21.42 0.41 24.90
C GLY A 146 -22.11 -0.32 26.05
N TYR A 147 -22.97 -1.29 25.73
CA TYR A 147 -23.78 -2.01 26.72
C TYR A 147 -23.58 -3.53 26.66
N ILE A 148 -23.26 -4.14 27.79
CA ILE A 148 -22.87 -5.54 27.89
C ILE A 148 -24.04 -6.48 27.58
N VAL A 149 -23.79 -7.51 26.77
CA VAL A 149 -24.72 -8.60 26.45
C VAL A 149 -24.12 -9.95 26.85
N TYR A 150 -24.95 -10.85 27.38
CA TYR A 150 -24.62 -12.23 27.79
C TYR A 150 -23.65 -12.42 28.95
N HIS A 151 -23.12 -11.35 29.55
CA HIS A 151 -22.32 -11.48 30.77
C HIS A 151 -23.19 -12.00 31.94
N PRO A 152 -22.74 -13.01 32.73
CA PRO A 152 -23.53 -13.64 33.78
C PRO A 152 -24.12 -12.68 34.82
N THR A 153 -23.39 -11.61 35.16
CA THR A 153 -23.78 -10.65 36.21
C THR A 153 -23.81 -9.18 35.77
N LYS A 154 -23.43 -8.88 34.52
CA LYS A 154 -23.24 -7.48 34.04
C LYS A 154 -24.08 -7.14 32.80
N THR A 155 -24.91 -8.05 32.33
CA THR A 155 -25.80 -7.78 31.18
C THR A 155 -26.61 -6.49 31.42
N GLY A 156 -26.62 -5.60 30.43
CA GLY A 156 -27.26 -4.29 30.47
C GLY A 156 -26.45 -3.17 31.13
N GLN A 157 -25.30 -3.47 31.76
CA GLN A 157 -24.41 -2.44 32.29
C GLN A 157 -23.63 -1.75 31.16
N HIS A 158 -23.34 -0.47 31.34
CA HIS A 158 -22.49 0.29 30.44
C HIS A 158 -21.01 -0.09 30.62
N ILE A 159 -20.26 -0.18 29.52
CA ILE A 159 -18.82 -0.45 29.47
C ILE A 159 -18.16 0.49 28.45
N ASP A 160 -17.01 1.09 28.76
CA ASP A 160 -16.27 1.90 27.79
C ASP A 160 -15.36 1.02 26.92
N VAL A 161 -15.78 0.81 25.68
CA VAL A 161 -15.06 0.04 24.65
C VAL A 161 -14.78 0.86 23.40
N ARG A 162 -14.71 2.19 23.53
CA ARG A 162 -14.43 3.11 22.41
C ARG A 162 -13.04 2.82 21.81
N GLY A 163 -12.79 3.26 20.57
CA GLY A 163 -11.52 3.05 19.89
C GLY A 163 -11.58 1.92 18.85
N GLY A 164 -10.41 1.44 18.44
CA GLY A 164 -10.28 0.32 17.50
C GLY A 164 -10.65 0.74 16.08
N TRP A 165 -10.96 -0.23 15.24
CA TRP A 165 -11.33 0.01 13.85
C TRP A 165 -12.73 -0.51 13.54
N HIS A 166 -13.44 0.20 12.68
CA HIS A 166 -14.53 -0.35 11.88
C HIS A 166 -13.96 -1.46 11.00
N ASP A 167 -14.62 -2.61 10.99
CA ASP A 167 -14.08 -3.81 10.35
C ASP A 167 -13.97 -3.68 8.83
N ALA A 168 -15.00 -3.10 8.21
CA ALA A 168 -15.06 -2.79 6.79
C ALA A 168 -15.91 -1.51 6.53
N THR A 169 -16.86 -1.52 5.59
CA THR A 169 -17.72 -0.35 5.33
C THR A 169 -18.76 -0.11 6.42
N ASP A 170 -19.14 -1.21 7.08
CA ASP A 170 -19.98 -1.26 8.25
C ASP A 170 -19.17 -0.80 9.47
N TYR A 171 -19.87 -0.53 10.57
CA TYR A 171 -19.21 -0.04 11.78
C TYR A 171 -19.08 -1.12 12.86
N LEU A 172 -19.29 -2.38 12.50
CA LEU A 172 -19.04 -3.51 13.40
C LEU A 172 -17.56 -3.56 13.75
N GLN A 173 -17.28 -4.09 14.94
CA GLN A 173 -15.90 -4.26 15.42
C GLN A 173 -15.78 -5.63 16.05
N TYR A 174 -14.91 -6.48 15.51
CA TYR A 174 -14.71 -7.84 15.97
C TYR A 174 -13.33 -8.01 16.60
N THR A 175 -13.28 -8.69 17.74
CA THR A 175 -12.02 -9.04 18.39
C THR A 175 -11.21 -9.98 17.51
N THR A 176 -11.88 -10.92 16.82
CA THR A 176 -11.25 -11.90 15.92
C THR A 176 -10.36 -11.25 14.86
N THR A 177 -10.90 -10.33 14.05
CA THR A 177 -10.18 -9.62 12.98
C THR A 177 -9.21 -8.56 13.52
N SER A 178 -9.66 -7.76 14.49
CA SER A 178 -8.84 -6.68 15.07
C SER A 178 -7.59 -7.21 15.76
N ALA A 179 -7.69 -8.32 16.50
CA ALA A 179 -6.52 -8.92 17.14
C ALA A 179 -5.55 -9.52 16.13
N ASN A 180 -6.04 -10.16 15.06
CA ASN A 180 -5.16 -10.62 13.98
C ASN A 180 -4.46 -9.44 13.30
N ALA A 181 -5.18 -8.36 12.97
CA ALA A 181 -4.60 -7.14 12.39
C ALA A 181 -3.49 -6.55 13.29
N ILE A 182 -3.75 -6.42 14.60
CA ILE A 182 -2.76 -5.97 15.59
C ILE A 182 -1.53 -6.87 15.56
N TYR A 183 -1.72 -8.19 15.62
CA TYR A 183 -0.63 -9.15 15.62
C TYR A 183 0.22 -9.06 14.35
N GLN A 184 -0.40 -8.98 13.17
CA GLN A 184 0.31 -8.90 11.89
C GLN A 184 1.12 -7.60 11.76
N MET A 185 0.58 -6.46 12.19
CA MET A 185 1.33 -5.20 12.21
C MET A 185 2.51 -5.25 13.19
N MET A 186 2.32 -5.83 14.39
CA MET A 186 3.42 -6.04 15.34
C MET A 186 4.51 -6.95 14.78
N PHE A 187 4.12 -8.03 14.09
CA PHE A 187 5.05 -8.94 13.45
C PHE A 187 5.82 -8.24 12.32
N ALA A 188 5.13 -7.46 11.47
CA ALA A 188 5.74 -6.67 10.41
C ALA A 188 6.80 -5.70 10.96
N TYR A 189 6.46 -4.94 12.01
CA TYR A 189 7.39 -4.02 12.65
C TYR A 189 8.55 -4.74 13.35
N GLN A 190 8.31 -5.88 13.98
CA GLN A 190 9.38 -6.65 14.63
C GLN A 190 10.43 -7.13 13.62
N GLU A 191 9.98 -7.65 12.47
CA GLU A 191 10.89 -8.24 11.48
C GLU A 191 11.55 -7.18 10.58
N ASN A 192 10.85 -6.07 10.29
CA ASN A 192 11.27 -5.06 9.31
C ASN A 192 11.10 -3.60 9.82
N PRO A 193 11.62 -3.24 11.02
CA PRO A 193 11.42 -1.90 11.59
C PRO A 193 11.94 -0.76 10.70
N GLU A 194 12.93 -1.03 9.86
CA GLU A 194 13.49 -0.09 8.88
C GLU A 194 12.51 0.35 7.78
N SER A 195 11.39 -0.37 7.60
CA SER A 195 10.47 -0.11 6.50
C SER A 195 9.33 0.84 6.86
N PHE A 196 9.27 1.31 8.10
CA PHE A 196 8.18 2.13 8.63
C PHE A 196 8.70 3.51 9.06
N GLY A 197 8.09 4.57 8.50
CA GLY A 197 8.38 5.97 8.79
C GLY A 197 7.62 6.53 9.99
N ASP A 198 7.80 7.83 10.22
CA ASP A 198 7.15 8.64 11.26
C ASP A 198 6.69 9.95 10.61
N ALA A 199 5.48 9.93 10.04
CA ALA A 199 4.88 11.04 9.32
C ALA A 199 3.58 11.53 9.98
N TYR A 200 3.02 10.78 10.93
CA TYR A 200 1.78 11.06 11.61
C TYR A 200 1.97 11.07 13.13
N ASP A 201 1.12 11.83 13.83
CA ASP A 201 1.08 11.79 15.28
C ASP A 201 0.27 10.58 15.78
N ALA A 202 0.28 10.34 17.09
CA ALA A 202 -0.44 9.21 17.69
C ALA A 202 -1.97 9.25 17.44
N ALA A 203 -2.54 10.44 17.22
CA ALA A 203 -3.95 10.60 16.87
C ALA A 203 -4.22 10.34 15.36
N GLY A 204 -3.17 10.18 14.56
CA GLY A 204 -3.22 9.93 13.12
C GLY A 204 -3.29 11.22 12.28
N ASN A 205 -2.99 12.39 12.85
CA ASN A 205 -2.91 13.65 12.10
C ASN A 205 -1.52 13.80 11.46
N PRO A 206 -1.39 14.52 10.32
CA PRO A 206 -0.08 14.77 9.72
C PRO A 206 0.88 15.49 10.69
N GLY A 207 2.08 14.93 10.86
CA GLY A 207 3.15 15.48 11.69
C GLY A 207 3.82 14.41 12.54
N ALA A 208 5.14 14.25 12.37
CA ALA A 208 5.94 13.28 13.12
C ALA A 208 5.91 13.51 14.65
N ASN A 209 5.94 12.44 15.44
CA ASN A 209 5.98 12.49 16.90
C ASN A 209 7.18 11.76 17.54
N GLY A 210 8.08 11.20 16.73
CA GLY A 210 9.23 10.41 17.18
C GLY A 210 8.93 8.91 17.33
N ILE A 211 7.76 8.44 16.92
CA ILE A 211 7.31 7.04 17.01
C ILE A 211 6.94 6.59 15.59
N PRO A 212 7.40 5.42 15.11
CA PRO A 212 6.99 4.94 13.80
C PRO A 212 5.46 4.82 13.69
N ASP A 213 4.89 5.24 12.57
CA ASP A 213 3.43 5.35 12.38
C ASP A 213 2.72 4.01 12.64
N ILE A 214 3.35 2.89 12.24
CA ILE A 214 2.81 1.55 12.50
C ILE A 214 2.71 1.24 14.00
N VAL A 215 3.65 1.72 14.82
CA VAL A 215 3.65 1.50 16.27
C VAL A 215 2.52 2.27 16.93
N ASP A 216 2.22 3.47 16.45
CA ASP A 216 1.06 4.23 16.90
C ASP A 216 -0.26 3.58 16.48
N GLU A 217 -0.35 3.00 15.28
CA GLU A 217 -1.52 2.24 14.85
C GLU A 217 -1.68 0.93 15.66
N ILE A 218 -0.59 0.22 15.95
CA ILE A 218 -0.57 -0.93 16.88
C ILE A 218 -1.09 -0.52 18.25
N LYS A 219 -0.62 0.61 18.77
CA LYS A 219 -1.04 1.16 20.07
C LYS A 219 -2.54 1.46 20.08
N TRP A 220 -3.08 2.04 19.00
CA TRP A 220 -4.50 2.32 18.84
C TRP A 220 -5.35 1.05 18.93
N GLY A 221 -4.94 -0.01 18.22
CA GLY A 221 -5.62 -1.31 18.30
C GLY A 221 -5.51 -1.96 19.68
N LEU A 222 -4.32 -1.96 20.28
CA LEU A 222 -4.12 -2.52 21.61
C LEU A 222 -4.87 -1.77 22.71
N ASP A 223 -5.04 -0.45 22.59
CA ASP A 223 -5.89 0.32 23.52
C ASP A 223 -7.33 -0.19 23.51
N TRP A 224 -7.87 -0.45 22.32
CA TRP A 224 -9.20 -1.02 22.17
C TRP A 224 -9.26 -2.46 22.67
N LEU A 225 -8.31 -3.31 22.30
CA LEU A 225 -8.24 -4.70 22.76
C LEU A 225 -8.15 -4.75 24.29
N ASN A 226 -7.35 -3.87 24.92
CA ASN A 226 -7.26 -3.77 26.37
C ASN A 226 -8.61 -3.39 27.04
N ARG A 227 -9.43 -2.55 26.39
CA ARG A 227 -10.80 -2.24 26.85
C ARG A 227 -11.75 -3.43 26.69
N MET A 228 -11.54 -4.26 25.67
CA MET A 228 -12.26 -5.53 25.45
C MET A 228 -11.81 -6.66 26.40
N ASN A 229 -10.78 -6.43 27.23
CA ASN A 229 -10.39 -7.27 28.36
C ASN A 229 -10.21 -6.43 29.66
N PRO A 230 -11.32 -5.95 30.26
CA PRO A 230 -11.25 -5.01 31.38
C PRO A 230 -10.78 -5.64 32.70
N ALA A 231 -10.89 -6.97 32.83
CA ALA A 231 -10.47 -7.71 34.00
C ALA A 231 -10.05 -9.14 33.63
N PRO A 232 -9.22 -9.81 34.47
CA PRO A 232 -8.95 -11.25 34.31
C PRO A 232 -10.25 -12.05 34.22
N GLY A 233 -10.37 -12.92 33.21
CA GLY A 233 -11.57 -13.72 32.99
C GLY A 233 -12.70 -13.04 32.22
N GLU A 234 -12.54 -11.77 31.82
CA GLU A 234 -13.59 -11.01 31.14
C GLU A 234 -13.16 -10.64 29.72
N LEU A 235 -13.68 -11.36 28.72
CA LEU A 235 -13.37 -11.18 27.31
C LEU A 235 -14.64 -10.82 26.53
N TYR A 236 -14.51 -9.90 25.58
CA TYR A 236 -15.60 -9.51 24.68
C TYR A 236 -15.24 -9.84 23.23
N ASN A 237 -16.21 -10.33 22.45
CA ASN A 237 -15.98 -10.84 21.09
C ASN A 237 -16.27 -9.81 20.00
N GLN A 238 -17.26 -8.93 20.20
CA GLN A 238 -17.63 -7.92 19.23
C GLN A 238 -18.39 -6.74 19.86
N ILE A 239 -18.41 -5.62 19.13
CA ILE A 239 -19.29 -4.48 19.35
C ILE A 239 -20.28 -4.41 18.18
N ALA A 240 -21.53 -4.12 18.48
CA ALA A 240 -22.65 -4.09 17.55
C ALA A 240 -22.98 -5.45 16.92
N ASP A 241 -23.95 -5.46 16.01
CA ASP A 241 -24.43 -6.62 15.25
C ASP A 241 -25.06 -6.12 13.94
N ASP A 242 -25.49 -7.04 13.08
CA ASP A 242 -25.99 -6.79 11.72
C ASP A 242 -27.16 -5.79 11.58
N ARG A 243 -27.75 -5.29 12.68
CA ARG A 243 -28.56 -4.05 12.67
C ARG A 243 -27.78 -2.85 12.14
N ASP A 244 -26.45 -2.88 12.18
CA ASP A 244 -25.58 -1.87 11.57
C ASP A 244 -25.78 -1.73 10.06
N HIS A 245 -26.24 -2.78 9.38
CA HIS A 245 -26.49 -2.79 7.93
C HIS A 245 -27.78 -2.04 7.53
N ALA A 246 -28.10 -0.95 8.25
CA ALA A 246 -29.25 -0.08 7.98
C ALA A 246 -29.06 0.83 6.75
N GLY A 247 -27.86 0.87 6.18
CA GLY A 247 -27.51 1.62 4.97
C GLY A 247 -26.15 2.33 5.07
N MET A 248 -25.60 2.71 3.91
CA MET A 248 -24.36 3.48 3.84
C MET A 248 -24.54 4.87 4.45
N ARG A 249 -23.64 5.24 5.36
CA ARG A 249 -23.67 6.53 6.07
C ARG A 249 -22.24 6.96 6.40
N LEU A 250 -22.05 8.05 7.13
CA LEU A 250 -20.75 8.34 7.75
C LEU A 250 -20.79 7.87 9.21
N PRO A 251 -19.68 7.40 9.79
CA PRO A 251 -19.69 6.85 11.15
C PRO A 251 -20.03 7.90 12.20
N ASN A 252 -19.63 9.16 12.01
CA ASN A 252 -20.01 10.28 12.88
C ASN A 252 -21.49 10.70 12.73
N LYS A 253 -22.20 10.15 11.75
CA LYS A 253 -23.64 10.36 11.50
C LYS A 253 -24.45 9.08 11.74
N ASP A 254 -23.85 8.07 12.36
CA ASP A 254 -24.53 6.82 12.64
C ASP A 254 -25.58 6.99 13.74
N LEU A 255 -26.85 6.78 13.37
CA LEU A 255 -28.01 6.87 14.26
C LEU A 255 -28.72 5.52 14.45
N VAL A 256 -28.10 4.40 14.06
CA VAL A 256 -28.68 3.06 14.27
C VAL A 256 -29.03 2.86 15.74
N ASN A 257 -30.22 2.32 15.99
CA ASN A 257 -30.76 2.11 17.32
C ASN A 257 -30.76 0.62 17.67
N TYR A 258 -29.90 0.23 18.60
CA TYR A 258 -29.79 -1.14 19.09
C TYR A 258 -30.69 -1.45 20.30
N GLY A 259 -31.57 -0.52 20.68
CA GLY A 259 -32.46 -0.62 21.85
C GLY A 259 -32.14 0.40 22.96
N TYR A 260 -31.10 1.22 22.79
CA TYR A 260 -30.66 2.21 23.78
C TYR A 260 -30.98 3.66 23.38
N GLY A 261 -31.63 3.86 22.22
CA GLY A 261 -31.91 5.14 21.59
C GLY A 261 -31.05 5.40 20.35
N PRO A 262 -31.47 6.26 19.41
CA PRO A 262 -30.71 6.54 18.18
C PRO A 262 -29.29 7.04 18.44
N GLY A 263 -28.29 6.29 18.01
CA GLY A 263 -26.87 6.61 18.23
C GLY A 263 -26.43 6.64 19.70
N LYS A 264 -27.20 6.05 20.63
CA LYS A 264 -26.96 6.14 22.09
C LYS A 264 -26.23 4.95 22.71
N GLY A 265 -25.65 4.08 21.88
CA GLY A 265 -24.78 2.99 22.31
C GLY A 265 -25.08 1.69 21.56
N ARG A 266 -24.10 0.80 21.58
CA ARG A 266 -24.10 -0.47 20.83
C ARG A 266 -23.93 -1.66 21.78
N PRO A 267 -24.49 -2.84 21.46
CA PRO A 267 -24.31 -4.04 22.27
C PRO A 267 -22.85 -4.49 22.22
N VAL A 268 -22.33 -5.00 23.34
CA VAL A 268 -20.98 -5.54 23.46
C VAL A 268 -21.11 -6.98 23.93
N TYR A 269 -20.76 -7.92 23.05
CA TYR A 269 -21.05 -9.34 23.29
C TYR A 269 -19.93 -9.99 24.09
N PHE A 270 -20.28 -10.49 25.27
CA PHE A 270 -19.37 -11.23 26.14
C PHE A 270 -19.03 -12.61 25.55
N CYS A 271 -17.79 -13.05 25.69
CA CYS A 271 -17.37 -14.43 25.38
C CYS A 271 -17.90 -15.41 26.45
N SER A 272 -19.16 -15.83 26.32
CA SER A 272 -19.77 -16.79 27.25
C SER A 272 -19.15 -18.19 27.18
N GLY A 273 -18.70 -18.59 25.97
CA GLY A 273 -18.36 -19.97 25.62
C GLY A 273 -19.57 -20.82 25.23
N GLU A 274 -20.76 -20.20 25.14
CA GLU A 274 -22.02 -20.87 24.86
C GLU A 274 -22.66 -20.30 23.58
N PRO A 275 -23.48 -21.07 22.83
CA PRO A 275 -24.20 -20.61 21.65
C PRO A 275 -24.99 -19.29 21.86
N GLN A 276 -24.69 -18.29 21.04
CA GLN A 276 -25.32 -16.96 21.05
C GLN A 276 -26.26 -16.77 19.86
N VAL A 277 -26.95 -15.62 19.79
CA VAL A 277 -27.97 -15.33 18.76
C VAL A 277 -27.37 -15.29 17.34
N ARG A 278 -28.12 -15.84 16.37
CA ARG A 278 -27.83 -15.83 14.92
C ARG A 278 -29.14 -15.67 14.15
N GLY A 279 -29.71 -14.47 14.14
CA GLY A 279 -31.07 -14.25 13.64
C GLY A 279 -32.10 -15.07 14.42
N GLU A 280 -32.87 -15.92 13.74
CA GLU A 280 -33.80 -16.87 14.37
C GLU A 280 -33.11 -18.12 14.95
N PHE A 281 -31.80 -18.28 14.71
CA PHE A 281 -30.99 -19.44 15.11
C PHE A 281 -30.04 -19.12 16.27
N LYS A 282 -29.20 -20.10 16.60
CA LYS A 282 -28.03 -19.95 17.45
C LYS A 282 -26.76 -20.16 16.65
N ASN A 283 -25.70 -19.44 16.99
CA ASN A 283 -24.36 -19.70 16.47
C ASN A 283 -23.79 -21.01 17.05
N ALA A 284 -22.67 -21.49 16.50
CA ALA A 284 -22.02 -22.75 16.87
C ALA A 284 -20.83 -22.52 17.82
N THR A 285 -20.91 -21.51 18.70
CA THR A 285 -19.89 -21.28 19.74
C THR A 285 -19.75 -22.52 20.63
N THR A 286 -18.50 -22.93 20.86
CA THR A 286 -18.16 -24.12 21.68
C THR A 286 -17.22 -23.80 22.84
N GLY A 287 -16.63 -22.60 22.87
CA GLY A 287 -15.70 -22.18 23.90
C GLY A 287 -15.26 -20.73 23.71
N VAL A 288 -14.16 -20.34 24.36
CA VAL A 288 -13.60 -18.98 24.28
C VAL A 288 -12.16 -18.97 23.78
N ALA A 289 -11.60 -20.14 23.46
CA ALA A 289 -10.18 -20.32 23.20
C ALA A 289 -9.69 -19.56 21.96
N SER A 290 -10.49 -19.50 20.89
CA SER A 290 -10.10 -18.76 19.68
C SER A 290 -9.92 -17.26 19.97
N THR A 291 -10.80 -16.67 20.76
CA THR A 291 -10.67 -15.28 21.21
C THR A 291 -9.58 -15.10 22.27
N ALA A 292 -9.48 -16.00 23.24
CA ALA A 292 -8.51 -15.93 24.34
C ALA A 292 -7.05 -16.04 23.86
N GLY A 293 -6.77 -16.92 22.90
CA GLY A 293 -5.45 -17.05 22.29
C GLY A 293 -5.00 -15.76 21.60
N LYS A 294 -5.91 -15.09 20.89
CA LYS A 294 -5.68 -13.79 20.24
C LYS A 294 -5.39 -12.67 21.23
N PHE A 295 -6.12 -12.59 22.36
CA PHE A 295 -5.79 -11.65 23.44
C PHE A 295 -4.39 -11.93 24.00
N ALA A 296 -4.09 -13.19 24.32
CA ALA A 296 -2.82 -13.58 24.91
C ALA A 296 -1.63 -13.25 24.00
N SER A 297 -1.70 -13.61 22.71
CA SER A 297 -0.65 -13.35 21.74
C SER A 297 -0.43 -11.85 21.54
N CYS A 298 -1.51 -11.08 21.41
CA CYS A 298 -1.41 -9.63 21.23
C CYS A 298 -0.85 -8.92 22.46
N PHE A 299 -1.26 -9.29 23.67
CA PHE A 299 -0.76 -8.68 24.89
C PHE A 299 0.70 -9.04 25.17
N ALA A 300 1.09 -10.30 24.97
CA ALA A 300 2.48 -10.74 25.16
C ALA A 300 3.44 -10.05 24.18
N LEU A 301 3.14 -10.05 22.88
CA LEU A 301 3.98 -9.39 21.88
C LEU A 301 3.88 -7.86 21.99
N GLY A 302 2.68 -7.32 22.23
CA GLY A 302 2.43 -5.89 22.38
C GLY A 302 3.19 -5.27 23.54
N ALA A 303 3.30 -5.97 24.67
CA ALA A 303 4.12 -5.52 25.79
C ALA A 303 5.59 -5.33 25.39
N LYS A 304 6.14 -6.23 24.58
CA LYS A 304 7.51 -6.13 24.07
C LYS A 304 7.67 -4.97 23.10
N ILE A 305 6.79 -4.85 22.10
CA ILE A 305 6.88 -3.83 21.04
C ILE A 305 6.70 -2.42 21.61
N LEU A 306 5.76 -2.25 22.53
CA LEU A 306 5.42 -0.94 23.10
C LEU A 306 6.30 -0.53 24.28
N LYS A 307 7.23 -1.37 24.74
CA LYS A 307 8.02 -1.12 25.96
C LYS A 307 8.78 0.20 25.91
N ASP A 308 9.40 0.50 24.78
CA ASP A 308 10.28 1.66 24.63
C ASP A 308 9.50 2.97 24.35
N TYR A 309 8.26 2.84 23.88
CA TYR A 309 7.40 3.96 23.48
C TYR A 309 6.32 4.30 24.53
N TYR A 310 5.70 3.26 25.10
CA TYR A 310 4.55 3.33 26.01
C TYR A 310 4.72 2.39 27.22
N PRO A 311 5.77 2.55 28.06
CA PRO A 311 6.18 1.57 29.07
C PRO A 311 5.10 1.24 30.11
N LYS A 312 4.28 2.22 30.50
CA LYS A 312 3.18 1.98 31.48
C LYS A 312 2.09 1.09 30.91
N PHE A 313 1.71 1.33 29.66
CA PHE A 313 0.68 0.54 28.99
C PHE A 313 1.21 -0.85 28.64
N ALA A 314 2.46 -0.95 28.20
CA ALA A 314 3.15 -2.22 27.99
C ALA A 314 3.09 -3.12 29.23
N ALA A 315 3.43 -2.58 30.41
CA ALA A 315 3.35 -3.33 31.67
C ALA A 315 1.92 -3.74 32.06
N GLU A 316 0.91 -2.93 31.71
CA GLU A 316 -0.50 -3.26 31.96
C GLU A 316 -0.95 -4.48 31.16
N ILE A 317 -0.70 -4.48 29.85
CA ILE A 317 -1.11 -5.59 28.98
C ILE A 317 -0.26 -6.85 29.24
N GLU A 318 1.03 -6.70 29.57
CA GLU A 318 1.89 -7.82 29.97
C GLU A 318 1.29 -8.61 31.13
N ALA A 319 0.79 -7.91 32.16
CA ALA A 319 0.17 -8.52 33.33
C ALA A 319 -1.16 -9.24 33.02
N LYS A 320 -1.79 -8.98 31.87
CA LYS A 320 -3.05 -9.59 31.43
C LYS A 320 -2.86 -10.80 30.52
N ALA A 321 -1.71 -10.92 29.85
CA ALA A 321 -1.49 -11.90 28.78
C ALA A 321 -1.76 -13.36 29.22
N ASP A 322 -1.14 -13.80 30.32
CA ASP A 322 -1.35 -15.17 30.83
C ASP A 322 -2.79 -15.36 31.32
N ALA A 323 -3.36 -14.36 32.01
CA ALA A 323 -4.73 -14.46 32.51
C ALA A 323 -5.75 -14.66 31.38
N ALA A 324 -5.58 -13.97 30.25
CA ALA A 324 -6.40 -14.17 29.06
C ALA A 324 -6.21 -15.59 28.50
N TYR A 325 -4.95 -16.04 28.34
CA TYR A 325 -4.64 -17.39 27.85
C TYR A 325 -5.28 -18.49 28.68
N GLN A 326 -5.24 -18.37 30.01
CA GLN A 326 -5.82 -19.37 30.91
C GLN A 326 -7.34 -19.51 30.74
N GLU A 327 -8.06 -18.50 30.26
CA GLU A 327 -9.48 -18.65 29.95
C GLU A 327 -9.73 -19.60 28.77
N GLY A 328 -8.88 -19.54 27.74
CA GLY A 328 -8.93 -20.48 26.62
C GLY A 328 -8.59 -21.91 27.05
N VAL A 329 -7.64 -22.08 27.97
CA VAL A 329 -7.32 -23.39 28.57
C VAL A 329 -8.52 -23.94 29.35
N LYS A 330 -9.23 -23.10 30.11
CA LYS A 330 -10.40 -23.51 30.91
C LYS A 330 -11.63 -23.83 30.05
N LYS A 331 -11.81 -23.13 28.93
CA LYS A 331 -13.00 -23.24 28.04
C LYS A 331 -12.55 -23.44 26.59
N PRO A 332 -12.02 -24.63 26.24
CA PRO A 332 -11.58 -24.93 24.89
C PRO A 332 -12.74 -24.86 23.89
N GLY A 333 -12.49 -24.34 22.69
CA GLY A 333 -13.51 -24.18 21.65
C GLY A 333 -13.47 -22.80 21.00
N ALA A 334 -14.16 -22.67 19.86
CA ALA A 334 -14.25 -21.42 19.11
C ALA A 334 -15.39 -20.54 19.60
N CYS A 335 -15.20 -19.21 19.55
CA CYS A 335 -16.20 -18.21 19.89
C CYS A 335 -16.68 -17.48 18.64
N GLN A 336 -17.88 -17.82 18.15
CA GLN A 336 -18.45 -17.21 16.96
C GLN A 336 -19.09 -15.85 17.27
N THR A 337 -19.17 -15.02 16.25
CA THR A 337 -19.89 -13.73 16.32
C THR A 337 -21.40 -13.95 16.40
N ALA A 338 -22.11 -12.91 16.79
CA ALA A 338 -23.57 -12.89 16.96
C ALA A 338 -24.23 -11.95 15.94
N SER A 339 -25.46 -12.29 15.54
CA SER A 339 -26.30 -11.47 14.66
C SER A 339 -27.76 -11.51 15.11
N VAL A 340 -28.53 -10.46 14.83
CA VAL A 340 -29.92 -10.29 15.28
C VAL A 340 -30.92 -10.36 14.14
N LEU A 341 -30.61 -9.84 12.95
CA LEU A 341 -31.59 -9.75 11.84
C LEU A 341 -31.45 -10.89 10.82
N SER A 342 -30.22 -11.31 10.55
CA SER A 342 -29.85 -12.25 9.49
C SER A 342 -29.07 -13.42 10.07
N PRO A 343 -28.95 -14.55 9.35
CA PRO A 343 -28.12 -15.66 9.79
C PRO A 343 -26.63 -15.47 9.47
N TYR A 344 -26.18 -14.29 9.02
CA TYR A 344 -24.79 -14.06 8.65
C TYR A 344 -23.96 -13.68 9.88
N ILE A 345 -22.80 -14.33 10.02
CA ILE A 345 -21.83 -14.15 11.12
C ILE A 345 -20.43 -14.56 10.62
N TYR A 346 -19.38 -14.19 11.34
CA TYR A 346 -18.08 -14.85 11.27
C TYR A 346 -18.14 -16.20 11.99
N GLU A 347 -17.98 -17.27 11.20
CA GLU A 347 -18.27 -18.65 11.57
C GLU A 347 -17.04 -19.44 12.02
N GLU A 348 -16.09 -18.78 12.68
CA GLU A 348 -14.86 -19.40 13.21
C GLU A 348 -15.18 -20.72 13.94
N ASP A 349 -14.57 -21.82 13.49
CA ASP A 349 -14.69 -23.14 14.09
C ASP A 349 -13.33 -23.76 14.49
N ASN A 350 -12.24 -23.08 14.15
CA ASN A 350 -10.90 -23.36 14.62
C ASN A 350 -10.55 -22.51 15.84
N TRP A 351 -9.62 -23.01 16.66
CA TRP A 351 -9.14 -22.29 17.85
C TRP A 351 -7.74 -22.73 18.29
N VAL A 352 -7.22 -23.83 17.73
CA VAL A 352 -5.95 -24.40 18.20
C VAL A 352 -4.77 -23.59 17.70
N ASP A 353 -4.85 -23.03 16.49
CA ASP A 353 -3.94 -22.01 15.95
C ASP A 353 -3.79 -20.80 16.87
N ASP A 354 -4.91 -20.26 17.38
CA ASP A 354 -4.90 -19.12 18.30
C ASP A 354 -4.21 -19.44 19.62
N MET A 355 -4.54 -20.61 20.18
CA MET A 355 -3.93 -21.08 21.43
C MET A 355 -2.47 -21.47 21.25
N GLU A 356 -2.10 -22.01 20.08
CA GLU A 356 -0.70 -22.26 19.70
C GLU A 356 0.08 -20.95 19.68
N LEU A 357 -0.44 -19.92 19.00
CA LEU A 357 0.21 -18.63 18.92
C LEU A 357 0.30 -17.94 20.29
N GLY A 358 -0.78 -17.92 21.05
CA GLY A 358 -0.80 -17.39 22.41
C GLY A 358 0.23 -18.07 23.32
N ALA A 359 0.34 -19.40 23.23
CA ALA A 359 1.35 -20.16 23.96
C ALA A 359 2.78 -19.82 23.49
N MET A 360 3.01 -19.67 22.19
CA MET A 360 4.33 -19.32 21.67
C MET A 360 4.79 -17.92 22.11
N GLU A 361 3.91 -16.93 22.10
CA GLU A 361 4.26 -15.59 22.57
C GLU A 361 4.48 -15.54 24.10
N LEU A 362 3.69 -16.29 24.89
CA LEU A 362 3.94 -16.45 26.32
C LEU A 362 5.25 -17.18 26.61
N TYR A 363 5.60 -18.20 25.83
CA TYR A 363 6.90 -18.88 25.94
C TYR A 363 8.05 -17.90 25.68
N LYS A 364 7.96 -17.08 24.63
CA LYS A 364 9.00 -16.06 24.34
C LYS A 364 9.09 -14.99 25.43
N ALA A 365 7.96 -14.58 26.01
CA ALA A 365 7.92 -13.57 27.05
C ALA A 365 8.48 -14.09 28.39
N THR A 366 8.21 -15.35 28.74
CA THR A 366 8.47 -15.89 30.09
C THR A 366 9.64 -16.87 30.16
N GLY A 367 9.99 -17.53 29.06
CA GLY A 367 10.91 -18.67 29.03
C GLY A 367 10.35 -19.96 29.65
N ASP A 368 9.07 -20.01 30.04
CA ASP A 368 8.47 -21.17 30.70
C ASP A 368 8.11 -22.26 29.68
N ASN A 369 8.82 -23.39 29.76
CA ASN A 369 8.67 -24.54 28.86
C ASN A 369 7.26 -25.15 28.86
N LYS A 370 6.40 -24.86 29.86
CA LYS A 370 5.01 -25.33 29.83
C LYS A 370 4.26 -24.78 28.60
N TYR A 371 4.50 -23.52 28.24
CA TYR A 371 3.83 -22.90 27.10
C TYR A 371 4.37 -23.45 25.79
N LEU A 372 5.68 -23.73 25.69
CA LEU A 372 6.23 -24.44 24.54
C LEU A 372 5.59 -25.82 24.37
N ALA A 373 5.41 -26.57 25.47
CA ALA A 373 4.74 -27.87 25.41
C ALA A 373 3.27 -27.76 24.96
N GLN A 374 2.55 -26.73 25.40
CA GLN A 374 1.18 -26.45 24.97
C GLN A 374 1.11 -26.04 23.50
N ALA A 375 2.00 -25.16 23.04
CA ALA A 375 2.10 -24.79 21.62
C ALA A 375 2.30 -26.03 20.73
N LEU A 376 3.19 -26.94 21.13
CA LEU A 376 3.41 -28.20 20.42
C LEU A 376 2.17 -29.10 20.38
N GLU A 377 1.35 -29.13 21.44
CA GLU A 377 0.12 -29.90 21.47
C GLU A 377 -0.92 -29.32 20.50
N TYR A 378 -1.15 -28.01 20.57
CA TYR A 378 -2.08 -27.33 19.69
C TYR A 378 -1.67 -27.40 18.21
N GLY A 379 -0.39 -27.14 17.90
CA GLY A 379 0.09 -27.21 16.51
C GLY A 379 0.09 -28.61 15.91
N ARG A 380 0.03 -29.66 16.74
CA ARG A 380 -0.17 -31.05 16.25
C ARG A 380 -1.63 -31.39 15.98
N ARG A 381 -2.58 -30.60 16.49
CA ARG A 381 -4.01 -30.79 16.25
C ARG A 381 -4.47 -30.14 14.96
N GLU A 382 -3.77 -29.12 14.49
CA GLU A 382 -3.88 -28.57 13.15
C GLU A 382 -2.52 -28.61 12.45
N PRO A 383 -2.10 -29.75 11.88
CA PRO A 383 -0.84 -29.80 11.14
C PRO A 383 -0.83 -28.97 9.86
N VAL A 384 -1.99 -28.61 9.34
CA VAL A 384 -2.16 -27.81 8.11
C VAL A 384 -3.43 -26.99 8.28
N THR A 385 -3.34 -25.68 8.03
CA THR A 385 -4.50 -24.80 8.05
C THR A 385 -5.58 -25.30 7.07
N PRO A 386 -6.82 -25.59 7.52
CA PRO A 386 -7.72 -26.46 6.77
C PRO A 386 -8.13 -25.98 5.37
N TRP A 387 -8.15 -24.66 5.14
CA TRP A 387 -8.53 -24.12 3.84
C TRP A 387 -7.49 -24.39 2.74
N MET A 388 -6.23 -24.66 3.10
CA MET A 388 -5.13 -24.87 2.14
C MET A 388 -5.30 -26.20 1.40
N GLY A 389 -5.96 -26.13 0.25
CA GLY A 389 -6.39 -27.26 -0.57
C GLY A 389 -7.91 -27.52 -0.56
N ALA A 390 -8.70 -26.73 0.17
CA ALA A 390 -10.17 -26.79 0.12
C ALA A 390 -10.73 -26.07 -1.13
N ASP A 391 -11.97 -26.39 -1.52
CA ASP A 391 -12.70 -25.71 -2.61
C ASP A 391 -13.75 -24.72 -2.10
N SER A 392 -14.11 -24.82 -0.82
CA SER A 392 -15.09 -23.91 -0.19
C SER A 392 -14.83 -23.84 1.31
N ALA A 393 -15.31 -22.75 1.91
CA ALA A 393 -15.40 -22.58 3.35
C ALA A 393 -16.61 -21.71 3.69
N ARG A 394 -17.11 -21.81 4.93
CA ARG A 394 -18.01 -20.77 5.46
C ARG A 394 -17.21 -19.50 5.75
N HIS A 395 -17.89 -18.37 5.84
CA HIS A 395 -17.22 -17.09 6.04
C HIS A 395 -16.44 -17.07 7.36
N TYR A 396 -15.14 -16.79 7.31
CA TYR A 396 -14.21 -16.83 8.45
C TYR A 396 -14.11 -18.18 9.19
N GLN A 397 -14.50 -19.30 8.56
CA GLN A 397 -14.55 -20.61 9.21
C GLN A 397 -13.22 -21.02 9.86
N TRP A 398 -12.13 -20.88 9.11
CA TRP A 398 -10.77 -21.26 9.51
C TRP A 398 -9.88 -20.03 9.60
N TYR A 399 -10.28 -19.10 10.47
CA TYR A 399 -9.56 -17.88 10.74
C TYR A 399 -8.74 -18.00 12.04
N PRO A 400 -7.55 -17.37 12.15
CA PRO A 400 -6.83 -16.62 11.11
C PRO A 400 -6.42 -17.49 9.93
N PHE A 401 -6.38 -16.92 8.73
CA PHE A 401 -6.10 -17.66 7.49
C PHE A 401 -4.66 -18.21 7.37
N MET A 402 -3.81 -18.01 8.37
CA MET A 402 -2.49 -18.60 8.46
C MET A 402 -2.14 -18.81 9.94
N ASN A 403 -1.65 -20.01 10.27
CA ASN A 403 -1.16 -20.32 11.60
C ASN A 403 0.27 -19.79 11.82
N MET A 404 0.39 -18.64 12.50
CA MET A 404 1.69 -18.04 12.84
C MET A 404 2.46 -18.81 13.93
N GLY A 405 1.77 -19.66 14.70
CA GLY A 405 2.41 -20.55 15.68
C GLY A 405 3.38 -21.53 15.02
N HIS A 406 3.00 -22.05 13.84
CA HIS A 406 3.85 -22.96 13.07
C HIS A 406 5.19 -22.35 12.68
N TYR A 407 5.19 -21.08 12.26
CA TYR A 407 6.41 -20.36 11.93
C TYR A 407 7.34 -20.25 13.15
N HIS A 408 6.79 -19.94 14.31
CA HIS A 408 7.60 -19.84 15.53
C HIS A 408 8.16 -21.18 15.98
N LEU A 409 7.36 -22.26 15.89
CA LEU A 409 7.83 -23.62 16.17
C LEU A 409 8.84 -24.12 15.13
N ALA A 410 8.74 -23.69 13.87
CA ALA A 410 9.74 -23.96 12.85
C ALA A 410 11.12 -23.35 13.18
N LYS A 411 11.15 -22.28 13.99
CA LYS A 411 12.36 -21.53 14.37
C LYS A 411 12.90 -21.86 15.77
N VAL A 412 12.27 -22.77 16.54
CA VAL A 412 12.81 -23.14 17.85
C VAL A 412 14.13 -23.90 17.70
N ASP A 413 15.03 -23.75 18.68
CA ASP A 413 16.32 -24.45 18.74
C ASP A 413 16.15 -25.93 19.14
N ASN A 414 15.42 -26.67 18.31
CA ASN A 414 15.19 -28.10 18.42
C ASN A 414 14.94 -28.67 17.03
N SER A 415 15.93 -29.39 16.47
CA SER A 415 15.87 -29.87 15.08
C SER A 415 14.66 -30.77 14.79
N ARG A 416 14.17 -31.55 15.76
CA ARG A 416 13.00 -32.41 15.55
C ARG A 416 11.72 -31.60 15.42
N ILE A 417 11.51 -30.65 16.34
CA ILE A 417 10.35 -29.75 16.31
C ILE A 417 10.41 -28.87 15.05
N SER A 418 11.55 -28.23 14.81
CA SER A 418 11.75 -27.36 13.66
C SER A 418 11.41 -28.08 12.34
N LYS A 419 11.92 -29.30 12.13
CA LYS A 419 11.59 -30.11 10.93
C LYS A 419 10.12 -30.50 10.84
N GLU A 420 9.47 -30.79 11.97
CA GLU A 420 8.04 -31.13 12.03
C GLU A 420 7.19 -29.96 11.51
N PHE A 421 7.43 -28.75 12.01
CA PHE A 421 6.64 -27.58 11.66
C PHE A 421 7.03 -26.95 10.31
N ILE A 422 8.29 -27.07 9.88
CA ILE A 422 8.69 -26.78 8.49
C ILE A 422 7.89 -27.65 7.51
N ARG A 423 7.76 -28.95 7.80
CA ARG A 423 6.96 -29.87 6.97
C ARG A 423 5.49 -29.47 6.95
N ASN A 424 4.90 -29.10 8.10
CA ASN A 424 3.52 -28.65 8.20
C ASN A 424 3.26 -27.41 7.32
N MET A 425 4.10 -26.37 7.44
CA MET A 425 4.04 -25.19 6.58
C MET A 425 4.14 -25.56 5.09
N ARG A 426 5.09 -26.42 4.74
CA ARG A 426 5.28 -26.89 3.36
C ARG A 426 4.05 -27.61 2.82
N THR A 427 3.43 -28.50 3.60
CA THR A 427 2.26 -29.27 3.16
C THR A 427 1.07 -28.36 2.84
N GLY A 428 0.86 -27.28 3.59
CA GLY A 428 -0.16 -26.28 3.23
C GLY A 428 0.14 -25.59 1.90
N ILE A 429 1.39 -25.13 1.72
CA ILE A 429 1.85 -24.51 0.47
C ILE A 429 1.70 -25.46 -0.72
N GLU A 430 2.11 -26.73 -0.55
CA GLU A 430 2.08 -27.77 -1.58
C GLU A 430 0.65 -28.03 -2.07
N ARG A 431 -0.32 -28.17 -1.16
CA ARG A 431 -1.74 -28.39 -1.51
C ARG A 431 -2.33 -27.23 -2.31
N THR A 432 -1.99 -26.00 -1.94
CA THR A 432 -2.41 -24.82 -2.68
C THR A 432 -1.69 -24.72 -4.03
N TYR A 433 -0.40 -25.08 -4.08
CA TYR A 433 0.39 -25.10 -5.30
C TYR A 433 -0.13 -26.11 -6.32
N GLU A 434 -0.51 -27.31 -5.89
CA GLU A 434 -1.12 -28.35 -6.74
C GLU A 434 -2.39 -27.85 -7.44
N LYS A 435 -3.15 -26.96 -6.81
CA LYS A 435 -4.29 -26.27 -7.46
C LYS A 435 -3.86 -25.11 -8.33
N ALA A 436 -2.81 -24.40 -7.93
CA ALA A 436 -2.29 -23.24 -8.64
C ALA A 436 -1.73 -23.57 -10.02
N VAL A 437 -1.10 -24.74 -10.21
CA VAL A 437 -0.39 -25.07 -11.47
C VAL A 437 -1.28 -25.12 -12.71
N GLU A 438 -2.60 -25.29 -12.54
CA GLU A 438 -3.58 -25.24 -13.64
C GLU A 438 -3.96 -23.80 -14.03
N SER A 439 -3.76 -22.85 -13.12
CA SER A 439 -4.06 -21.44 -13.36
C SER A 439 -2.92 -20.76 -14.12
N PRO A 440 -3.21 -19.97 -15.19
CA PRO A 440 -2.19 -19.16 -15.85
C PRO A 440 -1.52 -18.15 -14.91
N PHE A 441 -2.18 -17.81 -13.80
CA PHE A 441 -1.69 -16.89 -12.77
C PHE A 441 -1.05 -17.58 -11.57
N LEU A 442 -0.91 -18.91 -11.54
CA LEU A 442 -0.48 -19.66 -10.34
C LEU A 442 -1.23 -19.24 -9.07
N HIS A 443 -2.53 -18.99 -9.22
CA HIS A 443 -3.41 -18.57 -8.13
C HIS A 443 -4.32 -19.74 -7.74
N GLY A 444 -3.90 -20.51 -6.73
CA GLY A 444 -4.58 -21.72 -6.23
C GLY A 444 -5.51 -21.48 -5.03
N ILE A 445 -5.89 -20.23 -4.78
CA ILE A 445 -6.72 -19.82 -3.66
C ILE A 445 -8.20 -20.09 -3.99
N PRO A 446 -9.02 -20.62 -3.06
CA PRO A 446 -10.45 -20.76 -3.30
C PRO A 446 -11.10 -19.38 -3.43
N TYR A 447 -11.93 -19.19 -4.47
CA TYR A 447 -12.61 -17.93 -4.76
C TYR A 447 -13.87 -17.77 -3.88
N ILE A 448 -13.67 -17.65 -2.57
CA ILE A 448 -14.73 -17.33 -1.62
C ILE A 448 -14.60 -15.86 -1.19
N TRP A 449 -15.58 -15.35 -0.43
CA TRP A 449 -15.49 -14.00 0.15
C TRP A 449 -14.19 -13.88 0.97
N CYS A 450 -13.46 -12.78 0.78
CA CYS A 450 -12.10 -12.51 1.29
C CYS A 450 -11.00 -13.35 0.62
N SER A 451 -11.14 -13.70 -0.67
CA SER A 451 -10.12 -14.45 -1.39
C SER A 451 -8.76 -13.76 -1.41
N ASN A 452 -8.70 -12.42 -1.46
CA ASN A 452 -7.44 -11.69 -1.37
C ASN A 452 -6.82 -11.72 0.05
N ASN A 453 -7.62 -11.87 1.11
CA ASN A 453 -7.10 -12.09 2.47
C ASN A 453 -6.40 -13.46 2.55
N LEU A 454 -7.02 -14.49 1.94
CA LEU A 454 -6.40 -15.82 1.79
C LEU A 454 -5.14 -15.76 0.91
N THR A 455 -5.15 -14.97 -0.17
CA THR A 455 -3.97 -14.70 -1.01
C THR A 455 -2.83 -14.10 -0.18
N THR A 456 -3.13 -13.12 0.66
CA THR A 456 -2.15 -12.46 1.54
C THR A 456 -1.60 -13.43 2.59
N ALA A 457 -2.45 -14.30 3.14
CA ALA A 457 -2.03 -15.33 4.08
C ALA A 457 -1.09 -16.36 3.45
N MET A 458 -1.43 -16.91 2.28
CA MET A 458 -0.56 -17.85 1.56
C MET A 458 0.74 -17.20 1.08
N LEU A 459 0.66 -15.95 0.62
CA LEU A 459 1.80 -15.15 0.22
C LEU A 459 2.81 -15.03 1.38
N THR A 460 2.32 -14.70 2.57
CA THR A 460 3.13 -14.62 3.79
C THR A 460 3.70 -15.99 4.17
N GLN A 461 2.90 -17.06 4.13
CA GLN A 461 3.38 -18.41 4.44
C GLN A 461 4.49 -18.87 3.50
N CYS A 462 4.36 -18.61 2.19
CA CYS A 462 5.41 -18.91 1.21
C CYS A 462 6.71 -18.18 1.56
N ARG A 463 6.61 -16.88 1.88
CA ARG A 463 7.77 -16.06 2.26
C ARG A 463 8.46 -16.60 3.51
N LEU A 464 7.69 -16.83 4.58
CA LEU A 464 8.22 -17.31 5.87
C LEU A 464 8.85 -18.70 5.74
N TYR A 465 8.25 -19.60 4.95
CA TYR A 465 8.82 -20.91 4.65
C TYR A 465 10.16 -20.78 3.94
N ARG A 466 10.22 -19.98 2.87
CA ARG A 466 11.44 -19.75 2.09
C ARG A 466 12.56 -19.14 2.94
N GLU A 467 12.27 -18.12 3.74
CA GLU A 467 13.26 -17.50 4.62
C GLU A 467 13.78 -18.45 5.72
N THR A 468 12.91 -19.34 6.22
CA THR A 468 13.28 -20.30 7.26
C THR A 468 14.13 -21.44 6.72
N THR A 469 13.93 -21.84 5.46
CA THR A 469 14.49 -23.08 4.89
C THR A 469 15.54 -22.86 3.80
N GLY A 470 15.51 -21.71 3.12
CA GLY A 470 16.22 -21.48 1.86
C GLY A 470 15.62 -22.24 0.67
N ASP A 471 14.44 -22.85 0.80
CA ASP A 471 13.79 -23.61 -0.26
C ASP A 471 12.98 -22.69 -1.20
N ASP A 472 13.47 -22.56 -2.43
CA ASP A 472 12.88 -21.74 -3.49
C ASP A 472 11.82 -22.47 -4.35
N THR A 473 11.43 -23.71 -4.01
CA THR A 473 10.49 -24.53 -4.80
C THR A 473 9.20 -23.79 -5.16
N TYR A 474 8.71 -22.91 -4.27
CA TYR A 474 7.45 -22.16 -4.45
C TYR A 474 7.66 -20.67 -4.74
N ALA A 475 8.89 -20.22 -5.03
CA ALA A 475 9.20 -18.81 -5.24
C ALA A 475 8.41 -18.17 -6.39
N GLU A 476 8.07 -18.94 -7.44
CA GLU A 476 7.23 -18.45 -8.53
C GLU A 476 5.76 -18.26 -8.11
N MET A 477 5.22 -19.15 -7.27
CA MET A 477 3.88 -18.98 -6.72
C MET A 477 3.83 -17.78 -5.77
N GLU A 478 4.83 -17.63 -4.88
CA GLU A 478 4.95 -16.45 -4.01
C GLU A 478 4.91 -15.16 -4.84
N ALA A 479 5.73 -15.07 -5.89
CA ALA A 479 5.75 -13.92 -6.79
C ALA A 479 4.41 -13.71 -7.50
N SER A 480 3.74 -14.79 -7.92
CA SER A 480 2.47 -14.69 -8.62
C SER A 480 1.32 -14.23 -7.70
N LEU A 481 1.30 -14.65 -6.44
CA LEU A 481 0.33 -14.18 -5.43
C LEU A 481 0.55 -12.70 -5.12
N ARG A 482 1.80 -12.25 -5.01
CA ARG A 482 2.12 -10.82 -4.92
C ARG A 482 1.66 -10.07 -6.16
N ASP A 483 2.01 -10.55 -7.34
CA ASP A 483 1.75 -9.85 -8.61
C ASP A 483 0.24 -9.82 -8.92
N TRP A 484 -0.52 -10.82 -8.49
CA TRP A 484 -1.99 -10.84 -8.52
C TRP A 484 -2.60 -9.63 -7.82
N LEU A 485 -2.11 -9.28 -6.63
CA LEU A 485 -2.57 -8.12 -5.87
C LEU A 485 -2.27 -6.78 -6.56
N PHE A 486 -1.38 -6.77 -7.55
CA PHE A 486 -0.94 -5.56 -8.26
C PHE A 486 -1.22 -5.58 -9.77
N GLY A 487 -2.17 -6.41 -10.24
CA GLY A 487 -2.63 -6.39 -11.64
C GLY A 487 -2.17 -7.53 -12.54
N CYS A 488 -1.36 -8.46 -12.04
CA CYS A 488 -1.09 -9.72 -12.76
C CYS A 488 -2.22 -10.73 -12.47
N ASN A 489 -3.42 -10.37 -12.90
CA ASN A 489 -4.66 -11.12 -12.75
C ASN A 489 -5.51 -10.95 -14.04
N PRO A 490 -6.63 -11.67 -14.22
CA PRO A 490 -7.43 -11.63 -15.45
C PRO A 490 -7.82 -10.21 -15.89
N TRP A 491 -8.16 -9.36 -14.93
CA TRP A 491 -8.71 -8.02 -15.14
C TRP A 491 -7.62 -6.98 -15.43
N GLY A 492 -6.39 -7.19 -14.94
CA GLY A 492 -5.31 -6.21 -15.08
C GLY A 492 -5.36 -5.09 -14.06
N THR A 493 -6.16 -5.24 -13.01
CA THR A 493 -6.41 -4.24 -11.97
C THR A 493 -5.70 -4.60 -10.67
N SER A 494 -5.17 -3.60 -9.96
CA SER A 494 -4.69 -3.80 -8.60
C SER A 494 -5.86 -4.19 -7.70
N MET A 495 -5.57 -4.92 -6.64
CA MET A 495 -6.55 -5.28 -5.60
C MET A 495 -6.49 -4.33 -4.40
N ILE A 496 -5.68 -3.26 -4.49
CA ILE A 496 -5.48 -2.31 -3.41
C ILE A 496 -5.84 -0.92 -3.92
N VAL A 497 -6.75 -0.26 -3.21
CA VAL A 497 -7.29 1.05 -3.56
C VAL A 497 -6.17 2.07 -3.66
N GLU A 498 -6.03 2.70 -4.83
CA GLU A 498 -5.02 3.72 -5.16
C GLU A 498 -3.55 3.25 -5.10
N LEU A 499 -3.27 1.94 -5.07
CA LEU A 499 -1.89 1.40 -5.04
C LEU A 499 -1.60 0.41 -6.19
N PRO A 500 -0.82 0.78 -7.23
CA PRO A 500 -0.30 2.12 -7.48
C PRO A 500 -1.34 3.11 -7.99
N LEU A 501 -1.20 4.38 -7.60
CA LEU A 501 -2.08 5.48 -8.03
C LEU A 501 -2.01 5.77 -9.54
N TYR A 502 -0.98 5.29 -10.22
CA TYR A 502 -0.84 5.39 -11.68
C TYR A 502 -1.40 4.17 -12.41
N GLY A 503 -1.83 3.12 -11.71
CA GLY A 503 -2.36 1.89 -12.30
C GLY A 503 -3.87 1.89 -12.46
N ASP A 504 -4.39 0.78 -12.96
CA ASP A 504 -5.77 0.37 -12.74
C ASP A 504 -5.87 -0.19 -11.31
N TYR A 505 -6.87 0.28 -10.55
CA TYR A 505 -7.12 -0.06 -9.15
C TYR A 505 -8.62 0.11 -8.85
N PRO A 506 -9.15 -0.39 -7.72
CA PRO A 506 -10.56 -0.26 -7.37
C PRO A 506 -10.93 1.22 -7.16
N SER A 507 -11.70 1.77 -8.09
CA SER A 507 -12.12 3.16 -8.11
C SER A 507 -13.47 3.38 -7.44
N GLN A 508 -14.27 2.31 -7.33
CA GLN A 508 -15.57 2.29 -6.71
C GLN A 508 -15.70 1.21 -5.63
N PRO A 509 -14.76 1.13 -4.65
CA PRO A 509 -14.89 0.18 -3.55
C PRO A 509 -16.21 0.36 -2.80
N HIS A 510 -16.75 -0.74 -2.27
CA HIS A 510 -17.96 -0.74 -1.45
C HIS A 510 -17.72 0.04 -0.15
N SER A 511 -17.91 1.36 -0.19
CA SER A 511 -17.49 2.26 0.88
C SER A 511 -18.53 3.35 1.21
N SER A 512 -18.86 3.43 2.48
CA SER A 512 -19.57 4.52 3.13
C SER A 512 -18.90 5.90 2.91
N LEU A 513 -17.57 5.97 2.91
CA LEU A 513 -16.80 7.20 2.67
C LEU A 513 -16.95 7.67 1.21
N LEU A 514 -16.82 6.73 0.28
CA LEU A 514 -16.97 7.02 -1.14
C LEU A 514 -18.39 7.43 -1.48
N ASN A 515 -19.39 6.70 -0.98
CA ASN A 515 -20.80 7.00 -1.16
C ASN A 515 -21.18 8.40 -0.66
N ALA A 516 -20.56 8.86 0.43
CA ALA A 516 -20.76 10.20 0.97
C ALA A 516 -19.99 11.32 0.23
N GLY A 517 -19.15 10.96 -0.76
CA GLY A 517 -18.34 11.91 -1.52
C GLY A 517 -17.20 12.55 -0.69
N VAL A 518 -16.77 11.92 0.41
CA VAL A 518 -15.71 12.48 1.28
C VAL A 518 -14.31 12.02 0.89
N GLY A 519 -14.20 10.98 0.06
CA GLY A 519 -12.94 10.46 -0.45
C GLY A 519 -12.97 8.93 -0.62
N ASN A 520 -11.87 8.39 -1.14
CA ASN A 520 -11.72 6.95 -1.37
C ASN A 520 -11.11 6.24 -0.14
N THR A 521 -11.19 4.91 -0.09
CA THR A 521 -10.60 4.05 0.95
C THR A 521 -9.12 3.73 0.66
N THR A 522 -8.32 4.77 0.45
CA THR A 522 -6.92 4.70 0.04
C THR A 522 -6.10 3.71 0.86
N GLY A 523 -5.46 2.74 0.19
CA GLY A 523 -4.64 1.71 0.80
C GLY A 523 -5.38 0.44 1.22
N GLY A 524 -6.72 0.43 1.15
CA GLY A 524 -7.53 -0.73 1.51
C GLY A 524 -7.40 -1.86 0.50
N LEU A 525 -7.17 -3.08 0.98
CA LEU A 525 -7.21 -4.32 0.20
C LEU A 525 -8.68 -4.74 0.03
N VAL A 526 -9.16 -4.83 -1.21
CA VAL A 526 -10.52 -5.33 -1.48
C VAL A 526 -10.59 -6.85 -1.34
N ASP A 527 -11.76 -7.36 -0.97
CA ASP A 527 -12.05 -8.78 -0.76
C ASP A 527 -11.53 -9.70 -1.86
N GLY A 528 -11.62 -9.24 -3.12
CA GLY A 528 -11.17 -9.98 -4.28
C GLY A 528 -12.25 -10.89 -4.87
N PRO A 529 -11.89 -11.64 -5.92
CA PRO A 529 -12.88 -12.38 -6.68
C PRO A 529 -13.54 -13.50 -5.88
N VAL A 530 -14.80 -13.73 -6.19
CA VAL A 530 -15.58 -14.87 -5.68
C VAL A 530 -16.01 -15.77 -6.83
N TYR A 531 -16.35 -17.03 -6.52
CA TYR A 531 -16.98 -17.92 -7.48
C TYR A 531 -18.23 -17.25 -8.03
N ARG A 532 -18.45 -17.37 -9.35
CA ARG A 532 -19.62 -16.79 -10.01
C ARG A 532 -20.93 -17.20 -9.32
N THR A 533 -21.03 -18.45 -8.89
CA THR A 533 -22.19 -19.00 -8.17
C THR A 533 -22.43 -18.32 -6.82
N ILE A 534 -21.38 -17.88 -6.12
CA ILE A 534 -21.52 -17.10 -4.88
C ILE A 534 -22.14 -15.76 -5.25
N PHE A 535 -21.51 -14.99 -6.15
CA PHE A 535 -21.98 -13.67 -6.57
C PHE A 535 -23.44 -13.69 -7.04
N GLU A 536 -23.81 -14.63 -7.91
CA GLU A 536 -25.16 -14.76 -8.47
C GLU A 536 -26.23 -15.16 -7.42
N SER A 537 -25.82 -15.69 -6.27
CA SER A 537 -26.73 -16.05 -5.17
C SER A 537 -26.97 -14.92 -4.17
N LEU A 538 -26.15 -13.86 -4.20
CA LEU A 538 -26.19 -12.77 -3.24
C LEU A 538 -27.36 -11.82 -3.48
N ARG A 539 -27.85 -11.22 -2.39
CA ARG A 539 -28.91 -10.22 -2.41
C ARG A 539 -28.31 -8.82 -2.33
N GLY A 540 -28.88 -7.90 -3.11
CA GLY A 540 -28.50 -6.48 -3.10
C GLY A 540 -27.25 -6.13 -3.92
N VAL A 541 -26.46 -7.13 -4.32
CA VAL A 541 -25.31 -6.95 -5.20
C VAL A 541 -25.77 -6.64 -6.62
N ASN A 542 -25.17 -5.60 -7.22
CA ASN A 542 -25.44 -5.21 -8.61
C ASN A 542 -24.32 -4.29 -9.16
N MET A 543 -24.38 -4.04 -10.47
CA MET A 543 -23.37 -3.24 -11.19
C MET A 543 -23.67 -1.74 -11.25
N THR A 544 -24.66 -1.26 -10.49
CA THR A 544 -24.88 0.19 -10.39
C THR A 544 -23.66 0.79 -9.69
N GLY A 545 -23.08 1.82 -10.31
CA GLY A 545 -21.98 2.57 -9.73
C GLY A 545 -22.49 3.81 -8.99
N ILE A 546 -21.58 4.73 -8.72
CA ILE A 546 -21.91 6.06 -8.21
C ILE A 546 -22.78 6.80 -9.26
N PRO A 547 -23.73 7.67 -8.86
CA PRO A 547 -24.51 8.45 -9.83
C PRO A 547 -23.64 9.15 -10.88
N GLY A 548 -23.84 8.81 -12.15
CA GLY A 548 -23.07 9.35 -13.28
C GLY A 548 -21.79 8.58 -13.65
N THR A 549 -21.43 7.53 -12.90
CA THR A 549 -20.26 6.68 -13.18
C THR A 549 -20.63 5.21 -12.93
N PRO A 550 -21.03 4.45 -13.97
CA PRO A 550 -21.35 3.02 -13.84
C PRO A 550 -20.19 2.22 -13.23
N GLY A 551 -20.51 1.11 -12.56
CA GLY A 551 -19.49 0.15 -12.11
C GLY A 551 -18.81 -0.54 -13.29
N GLN A 552 -17.58 -1.01 -13.09
CA GLN A 552 -16.85 -1.75 -14.11
C GLN A 552 -17.08 -3.26 -13.95
N ASP A 553 -17.69 -3.88 -14.96
CA ASP A 553 -17.98 -5.32 -14.96
C ASP A 553 -16.82 -6.19 -15.44
N TYR A 554 -15.84 -5.58 -16.12
CA TYR A 554 -14.78 -6.24 -16.85
C TYR A 554 -15.27 -7.43 -17.71
N GLU A 555 -16.45 -7.34 -18.33
CA GLU A 555 -17.16 -8.46 -18.98
C GLU A 555 -16.23 -9.29 -19.89
N ARG A 556 -15.42 -8.61 -20.70
CA ARG A 556 -14.44 -9.21 -21.63
C ARG A 556 -13.39 -10.10 -20.96
N PHE A 557 -13.07 -9.82 -19.70
CA PHE A 557 -11.98 -10.46 -18.95
C PHE A 557 -12.47 -11.39 -17.84
N GLN A 558 -13.78 -11.46 -17.59
CA GLN A 558 -14.33 -12.36 -16.58
C GLN A 558 -14.09 -13.82 -16.95
N PRO A 559 -13.40 -14.60 -16.10
CA PRO A 559 -13.37 -16.05 -16.23
C PRO A 559 -14.76 -16.65 -15.97
N ASP A 560 -14.99 -17.89 -16.43
CA ASP A 560 -16.25 -18.58 -16.17
C ASP A 560 -16.43 -18.91 -14.68
N LEU A 561 -15.32 -19.30 -14.02
CA LEU A 561 -15.27 -19.79 -12.65
C LEU A 561 -15.55 -18.70 -11.59
N MET A 562 -15.00 -17.50 -11.80
CA MET A 562 -14.94 -16.45 -10.80
C MET A 562 -15.20 -15.07 -11.40
N VAL A 563 -15.65 -14.15 -10.56
CA VAL A 563 -15.95 -12.78 -10.93
C VAL A 563 -15.31 -11.78 -9.96
N TYR A 564 -14.93 -10.63 -10.48
CA TYR A 564 -14.55 -9.44 -9.72
C TYR A 564 -15.15 -8.20 -10.39
N HIS A 565 -15.70 -7.27 -9.62
CA HIS A 565 -16.31 -6.06 -10.16
C HIS A 565 -15.80 -4.84 -9.41
N ASP A 566 -15.48 -3.77 -10.14
CA ASP A 566 -15.23 -2.48 -9.52
C ASP A 566 -16.52 -1.67 -9.47
N ALA A 567 -17.38 -2.00 -8.51
CA ALA A 567 -18.69 -1.39 -8.33
C ALA A 567 -19.01 -1.18 -6.85
N ILE A 568 -19.54 0.00 -6.51
CA ILE A 568 -19.84 0.38 -5.12
C ILE A 568 -20.91 -0.49 -4.48
N HIS A 569 -21.74 -1.19 -5.26
CA HIS A 569 -22.77 -2.09 -4.76
C HIS A 569 -22.36 -3.57 -4.76
N ASP A 570 -21.11 -3.89 -5.13
CA ASP A 570 -20.56 -5.23 -4.96
C ASP A 570 -19.69 -5.33 -3.70
N TYR A 571 -20.35 -5.59 -2.56
CA TYR A 571 -19.67 -5.84 -1.29
C TYR A 571 -18.92 -7.17 -1.27
N SER A 572 -19.21 -8.10 -2.18
CA SER A 572 -18.65 -9.45 -2.11
C SER A 572 -17.27 -9.56 -2.73
N THR A 573 -16.95 -8.67 -3.67
CA THR A 573 -15.66 -8.64 -4.36
C THR A 573 -14.87 -7.35 -4.14
N ASN A 574 -15.56 -6.27 -3.79
CA ASN A 574 -15.00 -4.92 -3.84
C ASN A 574 -15.09 -4.15 -2.52
N GLU A 575 -15.39 -4.82 -1.41
CA GLU A 575 -15.31 -4.23 -0.08
C GLU A 575 -13.86 -4.29 0.44
N PRO A 576 -13.25 -3.16 0.83
CA PRO A 576 -11.97 -3.18 1.51
C PRO A 576 -12.09 -3.76 2.92
N THR A 577 -11.13 -4.59 3.32
CA THR A 577 -11.12 -5.22 4.65
C THR A 577 -9.95 -4.73 5.51
N MET A 578 -10.21 -4.40 6.77
CA MET A 578 -9.19 -3.88 7.70
C MET A 578 -8.13 -4.94 8.02
N ASP A 579 -8.56 -6.18 8.26
CA ASP A 579 -7.66 -7.27 8.62
C ASP A 579 -6.79 -7.74 7.44
N GLY A 580 -7.37 -7.86 6.24
CA GLY A 580 -6.66 -8.19 5.01
C GLY A 580 -5.60 -7.15 4.68
N THR A 581 -5.97 -5.86 4.84
CA THR A 581 -5.03 -4.74 4.68
C THR A 581 -3.88 -4.83 5.69
N ALA A 582 -4.17 -5.06 6.97
CA ALA A 582 -3.14 -5.18 8.00
C ALA A 582 -2.21 -6.40 7.78
N CYS A 583 -2.75 -7.54 7.31
CA CYS A 583 -1.96 -8.74 7.00
C CYS A 583 -0.89 -8.50 5.93
N LEU A 584 -1.11 -7.54 5.02
CA LEU A 584 -0.18 -7.25 3.92
C LEU A 584 1.03 -6.41 4.35
N THR A 585 0.99 -5.79 5.54
CA THR A 585 2.08 -4.95 6.08
C THR A 585 3.41 -5.72 6.21
N TYR A 586 3.38 -6.99 6.61
CA TYR A 586 4.59 -7.82 6.70
C TYR A 586 5.22 -8.04 5.33
N TYR A 587 4.45 -8.50 4.34
CA TYR A 587 5.02 -8.87 3.06
C TYR A 587 5.58 -7.65 2.33
N LEU A 588 4.87 -6.51 2.35
CA LEU A 588 5.35 -5.30 1.69
C LEU A 588 6.58 -4.70 2.39
N SER A 589 6.63 -4.73 3.72
CA SER A 589 7.84 -4.29 4.45
C SER A 589 9.03 -5.21 4.17
N ALA A 590 8.82 -6.52 4.06
CA ALA A 590 9.89 -7.45 3.67
C ALA A 590 10.41 -7.18 2.25
N MET A 591 9.52 -6.86 1.30
CA MET A 591 9.91 -6.48 -0.06
C MET A 591 10.67 -5.14 -0.11
N GLN A 592 10.26 -4.16 0.70
CA GLN A 592 10.99 -2.90 0.84
C GLN A 592 12.39 -3.14 1.41
N LYS A 593 12.51 -3.92 2.48
CA LYS A 593 13.79 -4.32 3.08
C LYS A 593 14.71 -5.04 2.09
N ASP A 594 14.19 -5.97 1.30
CA ASP A 594 14.95 -6.65 0.24
C ASP A 594 15.45 -5.67 -0.82
N GLY A 595 14.60 -4.70 -1.20
CA GLY A 595 14.96 -3.62 -2.11
C GLY A 595 16.10 -2.76 -1.57
N MET A 596 15.97 -2.30 -0.32
CA MET A 596 17.02 -1.54 0.38
C MET A 596 18.34 -2.30 0.47
N LYS A 597 18.28 -3.60 0.77
CA LYS A 597 19.45 -4.49 0.79
C LYS A 597 20.11 -4.61 -0.59
N GLN A 598 19.32 -4.73 -1.66
CA GLN A 598 19.84 -4.78 -3.04
C GLN A 598 20.48 -3.45 -3.46
N ALA A 599 19.98 -2.32 -2.97
CA ALA A 599 20.56 -0.99 -3.23
C ALA A 599 21.80 -0.68 -2.39
N GLY A 600 22.05 -1.41 -1.29
CA GLY A 600 23.12 -1.10 -0.33
C GLY A 600 22.87 0.17 0.48
N ILE A 601 21.60 0.63 0.58
CA ILE A 601 21.22 1.85 1.28
C ILE A 601 20.56 1.46 2.61
N PRO A 602 21.12 1.84 3.77
CA PRO A 602 20.71 1.27 5.05
C PRO A 602 19.47 1.92 5.68
N ASN A 603 18.84 2.95 5.09
CA ASN A 603 17.49 3.48 5.44
C ASN A 603 17.20 4.71 4.57
N ASP A 604 16.02 4.76 3.94
CA ASP A 604 15.53 6.00 3.33
C ASP A 604 15.07 6.96 4.42
N LYS A 605 15.75 8.10 4.56
CA LYS A 605 15.42 9.16 5.51
C LYS A 605 14.99 10.45 4.82
N ASN A 606 14.70 10.37 3.52
CA ASN A 606 14.15 11.50 2.79
C ASN A 606 12.77 11.86 3.35
N VAL A 607 12.44 13.14 3.33
CA VAL A 607 11.10 13.64 3.65
C VAL A 607 10.33 13.83 2.36
N TYR A 608 9.18 13.17 2.27
CA TYR A 608 8.32 13.18 1.10
C TYR A 608 7.10 14.07 1.32
N VAL A 609 6.71 14.81 0.28
CA VAL A 609 5.40 15.46 0.19
C VAL A 609 4.82 15.10 -1.17
N ASP A 610 3.59 14.58 -1.18
CA ASP A 610 2.90 14.15 -2.40
C ASP A 610 3.73 13.20 -3.28
N GLY A 611 4.58 12.36 -2.67
CA GLY A 611 5.48 11.43 -3.38
C GLY A 611 6.79 12.03 -3.92
N GLY A 612 7.00 13.34 -3.78
CA GLY A 612 8.25 14.01 -4.14
C GLY A 612 9.16 14.22 -2.93
N ILE A 613 10.48 14.05 -3.12
CA ILE A 613 11.48 14.31 -2.07
C ILE A 613 11.65 15.82 -1.92
N ILE A 614 11.24 16.39 -0.78
CA ILE A 614 11.40 17.82 -0.50
C ILE A 614 12.61 18.12 0.38
N ARG A 615 13.14 17.11 1.07
CA ARG A 615 14.29 17.22 1.97
C ARG A 615 14.97 15.86 2.05
N THR A 616 16.29 15.83 2.02
CA THR A 616 17.05 14.61 2.24
C THR A 616 17.24 14.35 3.73
N ASP A 617 18.08 13.39 4.12
CA ASP A 617 18.28 12.97 5.51
C ASP A 617 18.45 14.15 6.49
N PRO A 618 17.42 14.47 7.30
CA PRO A 618 17.43 15.63 8.19
C PRO A 618 18.39 15.45 9.38
N SER A 619 18.91 14.24 9.61
CA SER A 619 19.93 13.98 10.63
C SER A 619 21.34 14.40 10.19
N LYS A 620 21.56 14.62 8.90
CA LYS A 620 22.88 14.99 8.35
C LYS A 620 22.99 16.49 8.11
N LYS A 621 24.11 17.08 8.56
CA LYS A 621 24.44 18.51 8.34
C LYS A 621 24.92 18.78 6.91
N GLN A 622 24.08 18.41 5.94
CA GLN A 622 24.33 18.44 4.51
C GLN A 622 23.32 19.34 3.80
N ILE A 623 23.74 19.98 2.71
CA ILE A 623 22.90 20.80 1.83
C ILE A 623 23.18 20.40 0.39
N THR A 624 22.14 20.29 -0.43
CA THR A 624 22.27 20.05 -1.87
C THR A 624 21.76 21.28 -2.61
N LEU A 625 22.59 21.83 -3.49
CA LEU A 625 22.21 22.96 -4.34
C LEU A 625 21.59 22.43 -5.63
N VAL A 626 20.36 22.85 -5.91
CA VAL A 626 19.66 22.56 -7.16
C VAL A 626 19.39 23.85 -7.90
N PHE A 627 19.51 23.82 -9.22
CA PHE A 627 19.33 24.99 -10.08
C PHE A 627 18.34 24.67 -11.19
N THR A 628 17.32 25.50 -11.37
CA THR A 628 16.31 25.34 -12.42
C THR A 628 16.43 26.46 -13.47
N ALA A 629 16.15 26.15 -14.73
CA ALA A 629 15.93 27.17 -15.76
C ALA A 629 15.05 26.66 -16.90
N ALA A 630 14.30 27.59 -17.49
CA ALA A 630 13.52 27.39 -18.71
C ALA A 630 14.26 27.90 -19.95
N ASP A 631 14.38 29.21 -20.14
CA ASP A 631 14.94 29.79 -21.38
C ASP A 631 16.10 30.78 -21.12
N LYS A 632 16.56 30.92 -19.87
CA LYS A 632 17.61 31.88 -19.48
C LYS A 632 18.83 31.20 -18.87
N ALA A 633 20.03 31.60 -19.33
CA ALA A 633 21.32 31.10 -18.85
C ALA A 633 22.30 32.20 -18.38
N ASP A 634 21.80 33.39 -18.06
CA ASP A 634 22.59 34.57 -17.68
C ASP A 634 23.36 34.40 -16.36
N GLY A 635 22.99 33.44 -15.51
CA GLY A 635 23.75 33.06 -14.32
C GLY A 635 24.87 32.04 -14.56
N ALA A 636 25.03 31.49 -15.77
CA ALA A 636 25.91 30.36 -16.03
C ALA A 636 27.35 30.58 -15.55
N ASP A 637 27.99 31.68 -15.96
CA ASP A 637 29.38 31.95 -15.58
C ASP A 637 29.54 32.21 -14.08
N ALA A 638 28.63 32.97 -13.48
CA ALA A 638 28.69 33.34 -12.07
C ALA A 638 28.48 32.11 -11.16
N ILE A 639 27.48 31.28 -11.46
CA ILE A 639 27.15 30.08 -10.69
C ILE A 639 28.26 29.04 -10.82
N ILE A 640 28.61 28.64 -12.05
CA ILE A 640 29.60 27.58 -12.29
C ILE A 640 30.96 27.95 -11.67
N SER A 641 31.42 29.20 -11.87
CA SER A 641 32.69 29.67 -11.29
C SER A 641 32.65 29.68 -9.76
N THR A 642 31.51 30.04 -9.16
CA THR A 642 31.35 30.03 -7.69
C THR A 642 31.38 28.60 -7.16
N LEU A 643 30.67 27.66 -7.79
CA LEU A 643 30.67 26.25 -7.37
C LEU A 643 32.07 25.64 -7.49
N LYS A 644 32.76 25.88 -8.62
CA LYS A 644 34.14 25.44 -8.85
C LYS A 644 35.11 25.96 -7.80
N LYS A 645 35.04 27.27 -7.48
CA LYS A 645 35.83 27.91 -6.42
C LYS A 645 35.66 27.22 -5.06
N HIS A 646 34.48 26.66 -4.80
CA HIS A 646 34.17 25.98 -3.53
C HIS A 646 34.27 24.46 -3.61
N GLY A 647 34.62 23.87 -4.75
CA GLY A 647 34.65 22.42 -4.95
C GLY A 647 33.28 21.75 -4.76
N ILE A 648 32.20 22.44 -5.11
CA ILE A 648 30.82 21.96 -4.95
C ILE A 648 30.30 21.45 -6.29
N LYS A 649 29.59 20.31 -6.28
CA LYS A 649 28.81 19.85 -7.43
C LYS A 649 27.32 20.16 -7.20
N GLY A 650 26.78 21.09 -7.98
CA GLY A 650 25.34 21.35 -8.04
C GLY A 650 24.59 20.34 -8.92
N GLY A 651 23.28 20.28 -8.75
CA GLY A 651 22.35 19.65 -9.69
C GLY A 651 21.61 20.70 -10.52
N PHE A 652 21.55 20.51 -11.83
CA PHE A 652 20.97 21.46 -12.77
C PHE A 652 19.81 20.80 -13.50
N PHE A 653 18.64 21.42 -13.49
CA PHE A 653 17.41 20.87 -14.04
C PHE A 653 16.85 21.83 -15.07
N PHE A 654 16.75 21.39 -16.32
CA PHE A 654 16.46 22.28 -17.43
C PHE A 654 15.31 21.79 -18.29
N THR A 655 14.56 22.73 -18.87
CA THR A 655 13.53 22.41 -19.86
C THR A 655 14.17 21.93 -21.17
N GLY A 656 13.40 21.25 -22.01
CA GLY A 656 13.90 20.84 -23.32
C GLY A 656 14.37 22.01 -24.19
N GLU A 657 13.66 23.14 -24.13
CA GLU A 657 14.05 24.38 -24.81
C GLU A 657 15.44 24.87 -24.37
N PHE A 658 15.76 24.80 -23.07
CA PHE A 658 17.08 25.17 -22.57
C PHE A 658 18.20 24.33 -23.21
N TYR A 659 18.01 23.00 -23.30
CA TYR A 659 18.99 22.10 -23.90
C TYR A 659 19.25 22.44 -25.36
N GLU A 660 18.22 22.88 -26.08
CA GLU A 660 18.31 23.28 -27.48
C GLU A 660 18.99 24.65 -27.65
N LEU A 661 18.71 25.61 -26.77
CA LEU A 661 19.28 26.97 -26.82
C LEU A 661 20.73 27.04 -26.33
N TYR A 662 21.10 26.24 -25.32
CA TYR A 662 22.38 26.36 -24.61
C TYR A 662 23.17 25.03 -24.52
N PRO A 663 23.39 24.30 -25.63
CA PRO A 663 24.09 23.01 -25.60
C PRO A 663 25.53 23.11 -25.08
N ASP A 664 26.23 24.22 -25.35
CA ASP A 664 27.60 24.44 -24.86
C ASP A 664 27.66 24.60 -23.34
N VAL A 665 26.63 25.20 -22.74
CA VAL A 665 26.52 25.34 -21.28
C VAL A 665 26.27 23.98 -20.64
N VAL A 666 25.37 23.17 -21.21
CA VAL A 666 25.10 21.80 -20.77
C VAL A 666 26.38 20.96 -20.83
N LYS A 667 27.09 21.01 -21.95
CA LYS A 667 28.36 20.30 -22.12
C LYS A 667 29.39 20.71 -21.06
N ARG A 668 29.54 22.01 -20.80
CA ARG A 668 30.44 22.51 -19.76
C ARG A 668 30.06 21.98 -18.36
N LEU A 669 28.78 21.94 -18.02
CA LEU A 669 28.32 21.40 -16.74
C LEU A 669 28.69 19.92 -16.58
N LEU A 670 28.51 19.12 -17.64
CA LEU A 670 28.90 17.71 -17.67
C LEU A 670 30.42 17.53 -17.55
N ASP A 671 31.21 18.29 -18.33
CA ASP A 671 32.67 18.26 -18.30
C ASP A 671 33.22 18.66 -16.92
N GLU A 672 32.52 19.56 -16.21
CA GLU A 672 32.84 19.95 -14.85
C GLU A 672 32.26 18.99 -13.79
N GLY A 673 31.60 17.89 -14.17
CA GLY A 673 31.11 16.83 -13.27
C GLY A 673 29.90 17.21 -12.43
N HIS A 674 29.07 18.14 -12.92
CA HIS A 674 27.79 18.46 -12.31
C HIS A 674 26.71 17.45 -12.68
N PHE A 675 25.68 17.32 -11.84
CA PHE A 675 24.48 16.57 -12.21
C PHE A 675 23.61 17.43 -13.11
N VAL A 676 23.12 16.89 -14.23
CA VAL A 676 22.22 17.60 -15.15
C VAL A 676 21.01 16.71 -15.45
N GLY A 677 19.80 17.21 -15.24
CA GLY A 677 18.55 16.48 -15.34
C GLY A 677 17.40 17.32 -15.90
N SER A 678 16.20 16.74 -15.86
CA SER A 678 15.02 17.31 -16.51
C SER A 678 14.27 18.32 -15.62
N HIS A 679 13.75 19.38 -16.23
CA HIS A 679 12.71 20.25 -15.70
C HIS A 679 11.50 20.25 -16.65
N SER A 680 11.11 19.06 -17.11
CA SER A 680 10.13 18.80 -18.19
C SER A 680 10.63 19.21 -19.59
N TYR A 681 9.84 19.04 -20.64
CA TYR A 681 10.16 19.63 -21.96
C TYR A 681 9.51 21.00 -22.11
N GLY A 682 8.18 21.07 -21.98
CA GLY A 682 7.36 22.23 -22.32
C GLY A 682 7.09 23.21 -21.17
N HIS A 683 7.65 22.98 -19.99
CA HIS A 683 7.43 23.82 -18.79
C HIS A 683 5.93 23.95 -18.44
N LEU A 684 5.21 22.84 -18.53
CA LEU A 684 3.76 22.77 -18.34
C LEU A 684 3.37 23.03 -16.89
N LEU A 685 2.32 23.83 -16.67
CA LEU A 685 1.67 23.92 -15.37
C LEU A 685 0.70 22.75 -15.23
N TYR A 686 0.96 21.81 -14.31
CA TYR A 686 0.16 20.59 -14.22
C TYR A 686 -1.19 20.74 -13.48
N MET A 687 -1.36 21.76 -12.65
CA MET A 687 -2.53 22.01 -11.80
C MET A 687 -2.72 23.52 -11.61
N PRO A 688 -3.97 24.00 -11.45
CA PRO A 688 -4.24 25.40 -11.17
C PRO A 688 -3.69 25.80 -9.80
N TRP A 689 -3.40 27.10 -9.64
CA TRP A 689 -2.84 27.63 -8.40
C TRP A 689 -3.84 27.60 -7.25
N GLU A 690 -5.13 27.63 -7.56
CA GLU A 690 -6.23 27.69 -6.62
C GLU A 690 -6.64 26.31 -6.10
N ASP A 691 -6.35 25.24 -6.84
CA ASP A 691 -6.75 23.86 -6.50
C ASP A 691 -5.69 22.85 -6.94
N ARG A 692 -4.83 22.45 -6.00
CA ARG A 692 -3.72 21.51 -6.22
C ARG A 692 -4.18 20.07 -6.46
N ASP A 693 -5.40 19.71 -6.08
CA ASP A 693 -5.92 18.34 -6.20
C ASP A 693 -6.52 18.07 -7.58
N SER A 694 -6.77 19.12 -8.35
CA SER A 694 -7.15 19.06 -9.76
C SER A 694 -5.94 18.98 -10.71
N LEU A 695 -6.19 18.71 -11.99
CA LEU A 695 -5.16 18.61 -13.03
C LEU A 695 -5.57 19.42 -14.26
N LEU A 696 -4.61 20.15 -14.83
CA LEU A 696 -4.71 20.84 -16.13
C LEU A 696 -4.21 19.99 -17.29
N VAL A 697 -3.49 18.90 -16.98
CA VAL A 697 -2.92 17.98 -17.97
C VAL A 697 -3.48 16.58 -17.79
N THR A 698 -3.63 15.88 -18.91
CA THR A 698 -3.85 14.44 -18.93
C THR A 698 -2.53 13.70 -18.67
N ARG A 699 -2.65 12.41 -18.30
CA ARG A 699 -1.48 11.54 -18.15
C ARG A 699 -0.68 11.42 -19.44
N GLU A 700 -1.37 11.28 -20.57
CA GLU A 700 -0.73 11.15 -21.88
C GLU A 700 0.08 12.41 -22.23
N GLU A 701 -0.47 13.61 -21.98
CA GLU A 701 0.27 14.86 -22.18
C GLU A 701 1.52 14.94 -21.30
N PHE A 702 1.40 14.60 -20.01
CA PHE A 702 2.54 14.55 -19.09
C PHE A 702 3.61 13.56 -19.55
N GLU A 703 3.23 12.32 -19.87
CA GLU A 703 4.18 11.29 -20.29
C GLU A 703 4.87 11.66 -21.62
N ASN A 704 4.14 12.22 -22.58
CA ASN A 704 4.71 12.67 -23.85
C ASN A 704 5.70 13.82 -23.65
N ASP A 705 5.41 14.77 -22.78
CA ASP A 705 6.31 15.86 -22.43
C ASP A 705 7.60 15.34 -21.78
N MET A 706 7.47 14.43 -20.81
CA MET A 706 8.61 13.79 -20.15
C MET A 706 9.45 12.95 -21.11
N MET A 707 8.82 12.14 -21.97
CA MET A 707 9.52 11.36 -23.00
C MET A 707 10.32 12.26 -23.95
N LYS A 708 9.74 13.40 -24.36
CA LYS A 708 10.43 14.37 -25.20
C LYS A 708 11.60 15.04 -24.46
N SER A 709 11.46 15.30 -23.16
CA SER A 709 12.54 15.82 -22.32
C SER A 709 13.70 14.83 -22.24
N TYR A 710 13.45 13.55 -21.95
CA TYR A 710 14.50 12.53 -21.88
C TYR A 710 15.16 12.26 -23.24
N GLU A 711 14.46 12.45 -24.35
CA GLU A 711 15.06 12.44 -25.68
C GLU A 711 16.05 13.61 -25.89
N THR A 712 15.76 14.81 -25.36
CA THR A 712 16.72 15.93 -25.39
C THR A 712 17.95 15.69 -24.52
N LEU A 713 17.78 15.11 -23.33
CA LEU A 713 18.89 14.70 -22.46
C LEU A 713 19.81 13.69 -23.17
N ARG A 714 19.22 12.70 -23.84
CA ARG A 714 19.96 11.68 -24.59
C ARG A 714 20.79 12.27 -25.72
N LYS A 715 20.25 13.26 -26.45
CA LYS A 715 21.01 14.01 -27.48
C LYS A 715 22.20 14.78 -26.89
N ALA A 716 22.11 15.19 -25.63
CA ALA A 716 23.21 15.81 -24.88
C ALA A 716 24.18 14.79 -24.24
N GLY A 717 23.97 13.48 -24.45
CA GLY A 717 24.82 12.41 -23.90
C GLY A 717 24.46 11.97 -22.48
N ILE A 718 23.25 12.28 -22.01
CA ILE A 718 22.74 11.89 -20.68
C ILE A 718 21.67 10.82 -20.89
N GLU A 719 21.95 9.58 -20.51
CA GLU A 719 20.95 8.51 -20.58
C GLU A 719 20.01 8.58 -19.36
N TYR A 720 18.83 7.97 -19.45
CA TYR A 720 17.84 7.98 -18.36
C TYR A 720 18.44 7.56 -17.00
N LYS A 721 19.27 6.50 -16.98
CA LYS A 721 19.93 5.99 -15.77
C LYS A 721 20.91 6.98 -15.12
N ASP A 722 21.37 7.98 -15.87
CA ASP A 722 22.28 9.01 -15.37
C ASP A 722 21.52 10.12 -14.65
N ALA A 723 20.24 10.31 -15.01
CA ALA A 723 19.34 11.33 -14.44
C ALA A 723 17.92 10.80 -14.16
N PRO A 724 17.72 9.82 -13.25
CA PRO A 724 16.40 9.26 -12.92
C PRO A 724 15.58 10.15 -11.96
N VAL A 725 15.80 11.47 -12.00
CA VAL A 725 15.08 12.49 -11.21
C VAL A 725 14.73 13.69 -12.07
N TYR A 726 13.66 14.38 -11.69
CA TYR A 726 13.31 15.68 -12.25
C TYR A 726 12.73 16.62 -11.19
N ILE A 727 12.83 17.92 -11.45
CA ILE A 727 12.12 18.95 -10.70
C ILE A 727 10.91 19.39 -11.54
N PRO A 728 9.68 19.35 -11.02
CA PRO A 728 8.50 19.84 -11.73
C PRO A 728 8.60 21.33 -12.10
N PRO A 729 8.12 21.76 -13.28
CA PRO A 729 7.94 23.17 -13.62
C PRO A 729 7.23 23.95 -12.51
N TYR A 730 7.68 25.20 -12.29
CA TYR A 730 7.18 26.06 -11.22
C TYR A 730 7.27 25.46 -9.81
N GLU A 731 8.06 24.40 -9.64
CA GLU A 731 8.19 23.64 -8.41
C GLU A 731 6.85 23.17 -7.83
N TYR A 732 5.86 22.95 -8.71
CA TYR A 732 4.47 22.68 -8.35
C TYR A 732 4.05 21.32 -8.93
N TYR A 733 3.51 20.45 -8.07
CA TYR A 733 3.12 19.07 -8.41
C TYR A 733 2.13 18.52 -7.38
N ASN A 734 1.48 17.39 -7.65
CA ASN A 734 0.64 16.70 -6.67
C ASN A 734 0.90 15.18 -6.70
N LYS A 735 0.17 14.42 -5.88
CA LYS A 735 0.36 12.96 -5.75
C LYS A 735 0.22 12.21 -7.08
N LYS A 736 -0.65 12.68 -7.99
CA LYS A 736 -0.86 12.05 -9.30
C LYS A 736 0.34 12.26 -10.22
N ILE A 737 0.87 13.47 -10.27
CA ILE A 737 2.09 13.80 -11.05
C ILE A 737 3.28 12.98 -10.56
N SER A 738 3.49 12.88 -9.24
CA SER A 738 4.55 12.03 -8.68
C SER A 738 4.34 10.55 -9.01
N ALA A 739 3.10 10.06 -8.96
CA ALA A 739 2.79 8.68 -9.32
C ALA A 739 3.09 8.39 -10.80
N TRP A 740 2.69 9.28 -11.72
CA TRP A 740 2.98 9.12 -13.15
C TRP A 740 4.48 9.16 -13.44
N ALA A 741 5.22 10.08 -12.82
CA ALA A 741 6.67 10.12 -12.93
C ALA A 741 7.31 8.83 -12.39
N LYS A 742 6.87 8.35 -11.23
CA LYS A 742 7.36 7.10 -10.62
C LYS A 742 7.08 5.89 -11.51
N ASN A 743 5.95 5.84 -12.22
CA ASN A 743 5.68 4.79 -13.21
C ASN A 743 6.67 4.80 -14.39
N MET A 744 7.15 5.99 -14.77
CA MET A 744 8.24 6.15 -15.73
C MET A 744 9.61 5.84 -15.12
N GLY A 745 9.68 5.52 -13.83
CA GLY A 745 10.90 5.31 -13.04
C GLY A 745 11.59 6.60 -12.60
N ILE A 746 10.97 7.75 -12.82
CA ILE A 746 11.53 9.07 -12.53
C ILE A 746 11.07 9.51 -11.13
N GLN A 747 12.01 9.79 -10.23
CA GLN A 747 11.69 10.33 -8.91
C GLN A 747 11.51 11.86 -8.97
N VAL A 748 10.38 12.36 -8.46
CA VAL A 748 10.18 13.80 -8.23
C VAL A 748 11.06 14.23 -7.07
N ILE A 749 11.84 15.29 -7.27
CA ILE A 749 12.47 16.03 -6.16
C ILE A 749 12.01 17.49 -6.22
N ASN A 750 11.98 18.15 -5.06
CA ASN A 750 11.67 19.57 -4.97
C ASN A 750 12.45 20.25 -3.86
N TYR A 751 12.47 21.58 -3.86
CA TYR A 751 13.17 22.35 -2.83
C TYR A 751 12.55 22.16 -1.44
N THR A 752 13.37 22.31 -0.41
CA THR A 752 12.91 22.34 0.98
C THR A 752 12.23 23.68 1.28
N PRO A 753 10.94 23.71 1.64
CA PRO A 753 10.21 24.96 1.86
C PRO A 753 10.77 25.81 3.02
N GLY A 754 10.42 27.09 3.04
CA GLY A 754 10.67 28.00 4.18
C GLY A 754 11.82 28.99 4.01
N THR A 755 12.83 28.65 3.21
CA THR A 755 14.02 29.51 2.99
C THR A 755 13.79 30.69 2.05
N MET A 756 12.74 30.63 1.22
CA MET A 756 12.47 31.55 0.11
C MET A 756 13.58 31.63 -0.94
N SER A 757 14.50 30.66 -0.99
CA SER A 757 15.59 30.67 -1.96
C SER A 757 15.08 30.63 -3.41
N ASN A 758 13.99 29.89 -3.63
CA ASN A 758 13.29 29.79 -4.91
C ASN A 758 12.60 31.07 -5.36
N ALA A 759 12.51 32.12 -4.54
CA ALA A 759 11.88 33.39 -4.91
C ALA A 759 12.87 34.38 -5.58
N ASP A 760 14.08 33.93 -5.92
CA ASP A 760 15.13 34.75 -6.54
C ASP A 760 14.81 35.17 -7.99
N TYR A 761 13.82 34.54 -8.63
CA TYR A 761 13.28 34.97 -9.93
C TYR A 761 12.44 36.25 -9.85
N THR A 762 11.92 36.63 -8.67
CA THR A 762 10.96 37.73 -8.56
C THR A 762 11.57 39.07 -8.98
N THR A 763 10.80 39.89 -9.68
CA THR A 763 11.26 41.18 -10.23
C THR A 763 10.65 42.37 -9.46
N PRO A 764 11.31 43.56 -9.43
CA PRO A 764 10.84 44.70 -8.65
C PRO A 764 9.41 45.19 -8.98
N ASP A 765 8.98 45.02 -10.22
CA ASP A 765 7.63 45.38 -10.70
C ASP A 765 6.52 44.46 -10.14
N MET A 766 6.87 43.33 -9.51
CA MET A 766 5.93 42.48 -8.78
C MET A 766 5.51 43.07 -7.42
N GLY A 767 5.97 44.27 -7.06
CA GLY A 767 5.55 45.00 -5.87
C GLY A 767 5.82 44.22 -4.58
N GLN A 768 4.78 44.02 -3.75
CA GLN A 768 4.91 43.32 -2.46
C GLN A 768 5.31 41.84 -2.60
N LYS A 769 5.29 41.26 -3.81
CA LYS A 769 5.76 39.89 -4.06
C LYS A 769 7.27 39.83 -4.33
N TYR A 770 7.92 40.94 -4.64
CA TYR A 770 9.37 40.98 -4.87
C TYR A 770 10.16 40.60 -3.61
N ARG A 771 11.21 39.80 -3.78
CA ARG A 771 12.11 39.34 -2.72
C ARG A 771 13.55 39.67 -3.12
N SER A 772 14.13 40.72 -2.54
CA SER A 772 15.53 41.09 -2.83
C SER A 772 16.51 40.00 -2.38
N SER A 773 17.67 39.93 -3.01
CA SER A 773 18.69 38.91 -2.70
C SER A 773 19.20 39.00 -1.26
N LYS A 774 19.19 40.22 -0.69
CA LYS A 774 19.48 40.43 0.74
C LYS A 774 18.42 39.76 1.62
N LEU A 775 17.15 39.99 1.32
CA LEU A 775 16.04 39.41 2.08
C LEU A 775 16.08 37.88 2.03
N ILE A 776 16.33 37.31 0.84
CA ILE A 776 16.46 35.87 0.66
C ILE A 776 17.61 35.32 1.50
N TYR A 777 18.80 35.94 1.42
CA TYR A 777 19.95 35.54 2.24
C TYR A 777 19.65 35.59 3.74
N ASP A 778 19.05 36.69 4.21
CA ASP A 778 18.69 36.86 5.62
C ASP A 778 17.68 35.79 6.06
N LYS A 779 16.70 35.44 5.20
CA LYS A 779 15.72 34.38 5.49
C LYS A 779 16.36 33.00 5.58
N ILE A 780 17.29 32.67 4.69
CA ILE A 780 18.06 31.41 4.76
C ILE A 780 18.82 31.33 6.09
N MET A 781 19.47 32.42 6.52
CA MET A 781 20.19 32.46 7.80
C MET A 781 19.24 32.42 9.02
N GLU A 782 18.04 32.98 8.91
CA GLU A 782 17.00 32.90 9.94
C GLU A 782 16.53 31.46 10.15
N VAL A 783 16.20 30.75 9.06
CA VAL A 783 15.83 29.32 9.10
C VAL A 783 16.97 28.49 9.68
N GLU A 784 18.20 28.71 9.20
CA GLU A 784 19.39 28.02 9.74
C GLU A 784 19.55 28.20 11.24
N LYS A 785 19.31 29.41 11.76
CA LYS A 785 19.41 29.70 13.19
C LYS A 785 18.28 29.07 14.00
N LYS A 786 17.06 29.02 13.44
CA LYS A 786 15.86 28.55 14.14
C LYS A 786 15.80 27.03 14.23
N GLU A 787 16.07 26.35 13.12
CA GLU A 787 15.82 24.91 12.97
C GLU A 787 16.91 24.15 12.20
N GLY A 788 17.92 24.86 11.67
CA GLY A 788 19.01 24.26 10.88
C GLY A 788 18.62 23.98 9.43
N LEU A 789 19.63 23.72 8.60
CA LEU A 789 19.48 23.43 7.16
C LEU A 789 19.87 21.99 6.80
N ASN A 790 19.86 21.09 7.77
CA ASN A 790 20.21 19.68 7.55
C ASN A 790 19.32 19.05 6.47
N GLY A 791 19.90 18.34 5.52
CA GLY A 791 19.19 17.69 4.42
C GLY A 791 18.49 18.64 3.43
N HIS A 792 18.79 19.95 3.45
CA HIS A 792 18.05 20.88 2.58
C HIS A 792 18.38 20.70 1.10
N LEU A 793 17.35 20.58 0.27
CA LEU A 793 17.39 20.79 -1.16
C LEU A 793 17.16 22.28 -1.43
N MET A 794 18.22 23.03 -1.73
CA MET A 794 18.17 24.49 -1.83
C MET A 794 18.17 24.93 -3.30
N LEU A 795 17.03 25.46 -3.74
CA LEU A 795 16.80 25.87 -5.13
C LEU A 795 17.15 27.34 -5.37
N ILE A 796 17.81 27.60 -6.49
CA ILE A 796 18.19 28.94 -7.00
C ILE A 796 17.99 28.90 -8.51
N HIS A 797 17.43 29.95 -9.12
CA HIS A 797 17.27 29.99 -10.57
C HIS A 797 18.61 30.16 -11.28
N PHE A 798 18.88 29.33 -12.29
CA PHE A 798 20.13 29.37 -13.08
C PHE A 798 20.20 30.59 -14.01
N GLY A 799 19.04 31.13 -14.37
CA GLY A 799 18.88 32.40 -15.07
C GLY A 799 17.59 33.09 -14.66
N THR A 800 17.54 34.41 -14.81
CA THR A 800 16.42 35.26 -14.36
C THR A 800 16.10 36.33 -15.40
N ASP A 801 14.89 36.89 -15.35
CA ASP A 801 14.49 38.03 -16.17
C ASP A 801 15.44 39.23 -15.98
N ASP A 802 15.70 40.00 -17.04
CA ASP A 802 16.61 41.16 -17.01
C ASP A 802 16.18 42.24 -15.99
N ARG A 803 14.88 42.31 -15.66
CA ARG A 803 14.36 43.20 -14.61
C ARG A 803 14.86 42.81 -13.22
N ARG A 804 15.31 41.57 -13.01
CA ARG A 804 16.01 41.14 -11.79
C ARG A 804 17.43 41.71 -11.80
N THR A 805 17.60 42.93 -11.30
CA THR A 805 18.90 43.60 -11.28
C THR A 805 19.81 43.14 -10.13
N ASP A 806 19.23 42.72 -9.00
CA ASP A 806 19.96 42.20 -7.83
C ASP A 806 20.00 40.65 -7.84
N LYS A 807 20.65 40.07 -8.85
CA LYS A 807 20.72 38.61 -9.05
C LYS A 807 21.39 37.90 -7.88
N PHE A 808 20.78 36.84 -7.34
CA PHE A 808 21.27 36.17 -6.12
C PHE A 808 22.66 35.53 -6.32
N TYR A 809 22.91 34.98 -7.50
CA TYR A 809 24.22 34.42 -7.86
C TYR A 809 25.32 35.48 -8.01
N ASN A 810 25.00 36.77 -8.10
CA ASN A 810 25.97 37.87 -8.10
C ASN A 810 26.37 38.26 -6.67
N GLY A 811 27.07 37.34 -5.99
CA GLY A 811 27.74 37.58 -4.71
C GLY A 811 27.05 36.97 -3.49
N TYR A 812 25.72 36.89 -3.44
CA TYR A 812 25.01 36.27 -2.30
C TYR A 812 25.19 34.75 -2.27
N LEU A 813 25.27 34.08 -3.42
CA LEU A 813 25.62 32.65 -3.49
C LEU A 813 26.98 32.33 -2.85
N ASP A 814 28.05 33.04 -3.22
CA ASP A 814 29.39 32.87 -2.63
C ASP A 814 29.38 33.19 -1.11
N LYS A 815 28.68 34.27 -0.72
CA LYS A 815 28.53 34.67 0.68
C LYS A 815 27.80 33.59 1.49
N MET A 816 26.73 33.04 0.96
CA MET A 816 25.93 31.97 1.56
C MET A 816 26.77 30.71 1.76
N ILE A 817 27.41 30.21 0.69
CA ILE A 817 28.26 29.02 0.75
C ILE A 817 29.36 29.17 1.81
N LYS A 818 30.10 30.29 1.79
CA LYS A 818 31.14 30.57 2.80
C LYS A 818 30.60 30.59 4.22
N THR A 819 29.41 31.16 4.41
CA THR A 819 28.80 31.28 5.74
C THR A 819 28.34 29.92 6.25
N LEU A 820 27.71 29.12 5.41
CA LEU A 820 27.22 27.79 5.78
C LEU A 820 28.37 26.79 5.98
N LYS A 821 29.42 26.83 5.16
CA LYS A 821 30.65 26.04 5.41
C LYS A 821 31.28 26.36 6.77
N ARG A 822 31.38 27.64 7.14
CA ARG A 822 31.87 28.05 8.48
C ARG A 822 30.99 27.57 9.62
N LYS A 823 29.70 27.36 9.37
CA LYS A 823 28.74 26.77 10.30
C LYS A 823 28.79 25.23 10.32
N GLY A 824 29.64 24.62 9.50
CA GLY A 824 29.86 23.17 9.48
C GLY A 824 28.97 22.39 8.52
N TYR A 825 28.27 23.07 7.59
CA TYR A 825 27.52 22.37 6.53
C TYR A 825 28.47 21.87 5.44
N THR A 826 28.24 20.65 4.99
CA THR A 826 28.84 20.11 3.75
C THR A 826 27.83 20.22 2.61
N PHE A 827 28.34 20.35 1.38
CA PHE A 827 27.51 20.41 0.19
C PHE A 827 27.63 19.11 -0.59
N VAL A 828 26.51 18.43 -0.80
CA VAL A 828 26.46 17.06 -1.31
C VAL A 828 25.76 17.00 -2.67
N PRO A 829 26.30 16.25 -3.66
CA PRO A 829 25.65 16.07 -4.95
C PRO A 829 24.25 15.45 -4.83
N VAL A 830 23.36 15.78 -5.77
CA VAL A 830 21.95 15.33 -5.74
C VAL A 830 21.82 13.82 -5.58
N ARG A 831 22.49 13.03 -6.42
CA ARG A 831 22.38 11.57 -6.41
C ARG A 831 22.76 10.93 -5.07
N GLU A 832 23.87 11.39 -4.48
CA GLU A 832 24.32 10.95 -3.17
C GLU A 832 23.32 11.34 -2.07
N ALA A 833 22.77 12.55 -2.15
CA ALA A 833 21.88 13.08 -1.14
C ALA A 833 20.51 12.38 -1.12
N VAL A 834 19.94 12.07 -2.30
CA VAL A 834 18.61 11.44 -2.41
C VAL A 834 18.68 9.90 -2.43
N GLY A 835 19.86 9.31 -2.63
CA GLY A 835 20.07 7.85 -2.59
C GLY A 835 19.68 7.12 -3.88
N ILE A 836 20.10 7.62 -5.04
CA ILE A 836 19.79 7.07 -6.39
C ILE A 836 21.01 6.89 -7.31
#